data_AF-A0A0A3J256-F1
#
_entry.id   AF-A0A0A3J256-F1
#
_cell.length_a   1.000
_cell.length_b   1.000
_cell.length_c   1.000
_cell.angle_alpha   90.00
_cell.angle_beta   90.00
_cell.angle_gamma   90.00
#
_symmetry.space_group_name_H-M   'P 1'
#
loop_
_entity.id
_entity.type
_entity.pdbx_description
1 polymer ?
#
loop_
_entity_poly.entity_id
_entity_poly.type
_entity_poly.pdbx_seq_one_letter_code
_entity_poly.pdbx_strand_id
1 'polypeptide(L)'
;MAVNLGPIGIYNVFVIQDMNMSNTDAEGRVAVGGNVTLQNYGIGASISPLPPFGTDASFVIGGNVNVTSGSNFSGNTIRRASSSVINYTMGNPNGTFVTGNPINFTEKATYLKCASTFWGNLTATGTASVSFGGLTLTGTEPDLNIFEINANDVAGSGLSLNQLNGINIVAPLSSTVLINVIGTNIAFGSYQIFRNGVTATRSDARLILWNFPQAATWTNSTTAIYGSVLAPFADATTVSSQINGNIIFNSLTGTSESHNELFEGTLPDPQSCLTEIASISIEKEVSPDNGVTWFSADTAPGPDVPSNTNPRFRFTVTNNGTATLTNVIVTDDVYGLIGTIATLEKSASDQFIFDGTWVLGQNVNTATATGEYDGNTFSDTNSTYWVGVEAALPAITVKKEVSPDNGVTWFDANKLPGPNVVFPNNPQFRFTVTNTGNVTLTNVTVTDNVYLTVIGPTDLNPGESETVTINGTWALGQQSNIATATCDQGVTHENTAFWFGVEAAAPSIEVDKYVSPDNGVTWFEANAPVGPPVPQGTDPQFQFTVVNTGNITLTNVIVNDNVYGLVLGPIASLAPGESSSTIVVGTWALGNQMNIATATSDEGVSDADVAYWFGEEAPQPEINIIKEVSNDNGITWYDADTPPGLNVAIGTNPLFRVTVTNVGDVTLTNVQVTDDIYGFVGTMPVLPPGDSASWIIVGTWVLGQNVNAATVTGEYDGNTLSDTNSTYWFGVIPSITIEKYVSVDNGATWQEADTSPGPLLPDGVTPQFKFIVTNTGDVTLTNIEVTDSVFGVIGTLPSLDPGDSNEWII
;
A
#
# COMPACT_ATOMS: atom_id res chain seq x y z
N MET A 1 30.63 19.03 64.27
CA MET A 1 31.50 18.62 65.39
C MET A 1 32.55 19.70 65.55
N ALA A 2 32.63 20.32 66.73
CA ALA A 2 33.60 21.38 66.99
C ALA A 2 35.02 20.78 66.88
N VAL A 3 35.82 21.30 65.95
CA VAL A 3 37.21 20.91 65.78
C VAL A 3 38.01 21.73 66.80
N ASN A 4 38.15 21.26 68.03
CA ASN A 4 38.57 22.15 69.12
C ASN A 4 39.98 22.73 68.91
N LEU A 5 40.96 21.93 68.49
CA LEU A 5 42.29 22.43 68.10
C LEU A 5 42.34 22.96 66.65
N GLY A 6 41.20 23.10 65.97
CA GLY A 6 41.12 23.45 64.56
C GLY A 6 41.78 22.41 63.63
N PRO A 7 42.08 22.77 62.37
CA PRO A 7 42.68 21.86 61.39
C PRO A 7 44.03 21.25 61.79
N ILE A 8 44.66 21.71 62.87
CA ILE A 8 45.93 21.17 63.37
C ILE A 8 45.74 20.02 64.37
N GLY A 9 44.51 19.73 64.82
CA GLY A 9 44.22 18.66 65.77
C GLY A 9 44.64 17.26 65.29
N ILE A 10 44.89 17.10 63.98
CA ILE A 10 45.41 15.88 63.35
C ILE A 10 46.92 15.67 63.56
N TYR A 11 47.64 16.69 64.06
CA TYR A 11 49.07 16.62 64.33
C TYR A 11 49.32 16.20 65.77
N ASN A 12 50.13 15.15 65.92
CA ASN A 12 50.60 14.72 67.23
C ASN A 12 51.59 15.73 67.80
N VAL A 13 52.43 16.34 66.96
CA VAL A 13 53.33 17.43 67.34
C VAL A 13 53.15 18.62 66.40
N PHE A 14 52.88 19.79 66.96
CA PHE A 14 52.78 21.06 66.24
C PHE A 14 53.62 22.13 66.96
N VAL A 15 54.73 22.52 66.35
CA VAL A 15 55.66 23.53 66.89
C VAL A 15 55.57 24.79 66.04
N ILE A 16 55.35 25.93 66.67
CA ILE A 16 55.15 27.20 65.94
C ILE A 16 56.47 27.73 65.36
N GLN A 17 57.56 27.63 66.12
CA GLN A 17 58.92 28.01 65.74
C GLN A 17 59.81 26.76 65.62
N ASP A 18 60.89 26.69 66.39
CA ASP A 18 61.98 25.75 66.15
C ASP A 18 61.82 24.45 66.94
N MET A 19 62.18 23.32 66.33
CA MET A 19 62.17 22.00 66.94
C MET A 19 63.56 21.36 66.88
N ASN A 20 64.09 20.95 68.04
CA ASN A 20 65.40 20.31 68.18
C ASN A 20 65.33 19.03 69.04
N MET A 21 65.21 17.86 68.42
CA MET A 21 64.99 16.59 69.12
C MET A 21 65.98 15.51 68.67
N SER A 22 66.34 14.59 69.57
CA SER A 22 67.21 13.46 69.22
C SER A 22 66.83 12.16 69.91
N ASN A 23 67.07 11.02 69.25
CA ASN A 23 66.95 9.66 69.79
C ASN A 23 65.58 9.36 70.41
N THR A 24 64.51 9.73 69.72
CA THR A 24 63.12 9.57 70.16
C THR A 24 62.19 9.67 68.95
N ASP A 25 60.88 9.70 69.13
CA ASP A 25 59.92 9.64 68.05
C ASP A 25 58.60 10.33 68.39
N ALA A 26 57.86 10.64 67.32
CA ALA A 26 56.45 10.94 67.37
C ALA A 26 55.70 9.87 66.60
N GLU A 27 54.81 9.16 67.29
CA GLU A 27 53.99 8.12 66.70
C GLU A 27 53.01 8.66 65.64
N GLY A 28 52.66 9.95 65.69
CA GLY A 28 51.74 10.61 64.75
C GLY A 28 52.40 11.65 63.84
N ARG A 29 51.58 12.55 63.26
CA ARG A 29 52.06 13.59 62.34
C ARG A 29 52.80 14.71 63.08
N VAL A 30 53.80 15.31 62.42
CA VAL A 30 54.63 16.39 62.96
C VAL A 30 54.59 17.61 62.04
N ALA A 31 54.39 18.79 62.60
CA ALA A 31 54.45 20.08 61.89
C ALA A 31 55.32 21.07 62.67
N VAL A 32 56.28 21.69 61.99
CA VAL A 32 57.23 22.65 62.57
C VAL A 32 57.25 23.91 61.72
N GLY A 33 56.87 25.06 62.27
CA GLY A 33 56.79 26.31 61.52
C GLY A 33 58.14 26.97 61.27
N GLY A 34 59.10 26.76 62.17
CA GLY A 34 60.47 27.25 62.09
C GLY A 34 61.47 26.19 61.62
N ASN A 35 62.71 26.33 62.08
CA ASN A 35 63.81 25.44 61.75
C ASN A 35 63.67 24.10 62.49
N VAL A 36 64.06 23.02 61.80
CA VAL A 36 64.02 21.68 62.36
C VAL A 36 65.42 21.08 62.41
N THR A 37 65.84 20.65 63.60
CA THR A 37 67.08 19.89 63.84
C THR A 37 66.71 18.56 64.48
N LEU A 38 66.81 17.47 63.73
CA LEU A 38 66.45 16.14 64.24
C LEU A 38 67.58 15.15 64.05
N GLN A 39 67.81 14.30 65.04
CA GLN A 39 68.77 13.20 64.94
C GLN A 39 68.13 11.89 65.39
N ASN A 40 68.12 10.87 64.53
CA ASN A 40 67.54 9.56 64.85
C ASN A 40 66.10 9.71 65.39
N TYR A 41 65.24 10.37 64.60
CA TYR A 41 63.86 10.70 65.00
C TYR A 41 62.82 9.97 64.13
N GLY A 42 61.89 9.26 64.76
CA GLY A 42 60.77 8.57 64.07
C GLY A 42 59.53 9.46 63.96
N ILE A 43 58.80 9.38 62.83
CA ILE A 43 57.56 10.14 62.61
C ILE A 43 56.48 9.22 62.03
N GLY A 44 55.30 9.23 62.64
CA GLY A 44 54.08 8.65 62.08
C GLY A 44 53.99 7.12 62.15
N ALA A 45 54.78 6.46 62.99
CA ALA A 45 54.81 4.99 63.06
C ALA A 45 53.46 4.34 63.45
N SER A 46 52.59 5.07 64.15
CA SER A 46 51.28 4.59 64.63
C SER A 46 50.10 5.23 63.89
N ILE A 47 50.33 5.85 62.72
CA ILE A 47 49.24 6.31 61.85
C ILE A 47 48.65 5.08 61.14
N SER A 48 47.41 4.73 61.52
CA SER A 48 46.67 3.60 60.96
C SER A 48 45.22 3.99 60.68
N PRO A 49 44.64 3.63 59.52
CA PRO A 49 45.30 2.96 58.40
C PRO A 49 46.38 3.84 57.73
N LEU A 50 47.35 3.20 57.10
CA LEU A 50 48.42 3.88 56.38
C LEU A 50 47.80 4.71 55.22
N PRO A 51 48.11 6.00 55.08
CA PRO A 51 47.58 6.82 53.99
C PRO A 51 48.05 6.33 52.60
N PRO A 52 47.33 6.66 51.51
CA PRO A 52 47.81 6.37 50.17
C PRO A 52 49.20 6.97 49.93
N PHE A 53 50.05 6.24 49.19
CA PHE A 53 51.44 6.63 48.96
C PHE A 53 51.55 8.08 48.47
N GLY A 54 52.37 8.87 49.15
CA GLY A 54 52.69 10.23 48.74
C GLY A 54 51.55 11.24 48.84
N THR A 55 50.46 10.94 49.57
CA THR A 55 49.33 11.86 49.72
C THR A 55 49.30 12.60 51.04
N ASP A 56 49.74 11.98 52.14
CA ASP A 56 49.64 12.55 53.48
C ASP A 56 50.82 13.47 53.82
N ALA A 57 50.53 14.64 54.39
CA ALA A 57 51.54 15.58 54.87
C ALA A 57 52.00 15.21 56.30
N SER A 58 52.60 14.02 56.45
CA SER A 58 52.93 13.49 57.79
C SER A 58 54.03 14.26 58.50
N PHE A 59 54.93 14.91 57.76
CA PHE A 59 55.95 15.80 58.32
C PHE A 59 56.00 17.13 57.54
N VAL A 60 55.65 18.24 58.17
CA VAL A 60 55.63 19.57 57.54
C VAL A 60 56.65 20.51 58.18
N ILE A 61 57.44 21.20 57.36
CA ILE A 61 58.52 22.08 57.79
C ILE A 61 58.39 23.46 57.13
N GLY A 62 58.29 24.52 57.94
CA GLY A 62 58.21 25.91 57.51
C GLY A 62 59.56 26.62 57.37
N GLY A 63 60.58 26.23 58.15
CA GLY A 63 61.93 26.80 58.14
C GLY A 63 63.01 25.87 57.60
N ASN A 64 64.27 26.04 58.02
CA ASN A 64 65.40 25.28 57.50
C ASN A 64 65.45 23.84 58.02
N VAL A 65 65.99 22.92 57.21
CA VAL A 65 65.98 21.48 57.46
C VAL A 65 67.39 20.96 57.79
N ASN A 66 67.58 20.41 58.98
CA ASN A 66 68.79 19.67 59.39
C ASN A 66 68.41 18.35 60.09
N VAL A 67 68.14 17.31 59.30
CA VAL A 67 67.64 16.03 59.79
C VAL A 67 68.62 14.90 59.45
N THR A 68 69.11 14.21 60.47
CA THR A 68 70.10 13.13 60.32
C THR A 68 69.57 11.82 60.89
N SER A 69 69.39 10.80 60.05
CA SER A 69 68.82 9.49 60.42
C SER A 69 67.35 9.56 60.90
N GLY A 70 66.70 8.41 61.01
CA GLY A 70 65.27 8.29 61.34
C GLY A 70 64.38 7.98 60.14
N SER A 71 63.07 7.92 60.37
CA SER A 71 62.08 7.53 59.34
C SER A 71 60.74 8.26 59.55
N ASN A 72 60.21 8.84 58.48
CA ASN A 72 58.81 9.25 58.37
C ASN A 72 58.01 8.12 57.71
N PHE A 73 57.33 7.32 58.54
CA PHE A 73 56.74 6.05 58.13
C PHE A 73 55.52 6.19 57.23
N SER A 74 54.81 7.32 57.28
CA SER A 74 53.40 7.36 56.89
C SER A 74 53.04 8.30 55.74
N GLY A 75 53.96 9.16 55.28
CA GLY A 75 53.65 10.06 54.18
C GLY A 75 54.82 10.93 53.76
N ASN A 76 54.50 12.07 53.17
CA ASN A 76 55.47 13.03 52.67
C ASN A 76 56.13 13.80 53.81
N THR A 77 57.40 14.12 53.60
CA THR A 77 58.05 15.25 54.26
C THR A 77 57.94 16.46 53.34
N ILE A 78 57.25 17.50 53.77
CA ILE A 78 56.96 18.69 52.97
C ILE A 78 57.70 19.88 53.55
N ARG A 79 58.56 20.51 52.75
CA ARG A 79 59.20 21.78 53.10
C ARG A 79 58.67 22.94 52.26
N ARG A 80 58.75 24.15 52.78
CA ARG A 80 58.52 25.36 51.98
C ARG A 80 59.62 25.55 50.94
N ALA A 81 59.27 26.18 49.83
CA ALA A 81 60.23 26.49 48.76
C ALA A 81 61.39 27.37 49.26
N SER A 82 61.11 28.28 50.19
CA SER A 82 62.09 29.17 50.82
C SER A 82 63.02 28.50 51.83
N SER A 83 62.73 27.27 52.26
CA SER A 83 63.52 26.54 53.26
C SER A 83 64.87 26.08 52.68
N SER A 84 65.97 26.36 53.37
CA SER A 84 67.27 25.75 53.05
C SER A 84 67.37 24.35 53.65
N VAL A 85 67.93 23.40 52.89
CA VAL A 85 68.21 22.04 53.38
C VAL A 85 69.69 21.92 53.68
N ILE A 86 70.05 21.90 54.96
CA ILE A 86 71.44 21.75 55.44
C ILE A 86 71.84 20.28 55.36
N ASN A 87 70.98 19.39 55.88
CA ASN A 87 71.14 17.94 55.79
C ASN A 87 69.76 17.27 55.85
N TYR A 88 69.57 16.18 55.12
CA TYR A 88 68.35 15.36 55.20
C TYR A 88 68.66 13.91 54.82
N THR A 89 68.70 13.03 55.82
CA THR A 89 68.94 11.58 55.62
C THR A 89 67.84 10.68 56.21
N MET A 90 66.69 11.26 56.59
CA MET A 90 65.51 10.53 57.06
C MET A 90 64.83 9.79 55.89
N GLY A 91 64.42 8.53 56.13
CA GLY A 91 63.66 7.74 55.16
C GLY A 91 62.18 8.16 55.07
N ASN A 92 61.56 8.03 53.89
CA ASN A 92 60.13 8.27 53.69
C ASN A 92 59.47 7.06 52.99
N PRO A 93 59.35 5.89 53.63
CA PRO A 93 58.89 4.66 52.99
C PRO A 93 57.48 4.74 52.36
N ASN A 94 56.57 5.57 52.89
CA ASN A 94 55.21 5.76 52.33
C ASN A 94 55.01 7.14 51.68
N GLY A 95 56.10 7.83 51.32
CA GLY A 95 56.00 9.14 50.69
C GLY A 95 57.32 9.62 50.12
N THR A 96 57.43 10.94 50.00
CA THR A 96 58.55 11.61 49.35
C THR A 96 58.93 12.88 50.09
N PHE A 97 60.18 13.31 49.91
CA PHE A 97 60.63 14.62 50.35
C PHE A 97 60.34 15.66 49.27
N VAL A 98 59.34 16.51 49.49
CA VAL A 98 58.79 17.41 48.47
C VAL A 98 58.75 18.85 48.94
N THR A 99 58.68 19.75 47.95
CA THR A 99 58.44 21.17 48.19
C THR A 99 56.95 21.46 48.07
N GLY A 100 56.38 22.17 49.05
CA GLY A 100 54.96 22.54 49.08
C GLY A 100 54.67 23.61 50.14
N ASN A 101 53.40 23.99 50.28
CA ASN A 101 52.98 24.95 51.31
C ASN A 101 51.66 24.53 51.98
N PRO A 102 51.64 23.42 52.76
CA PRO A 102 50.39 22.83 53.24
C PRO A 102 49.84 23.50 54.51
N ILE A 103 50.65 24.26 55.27
CA ILE A 103 50.22 24.91 56.52
C ILE A 103 50.61 26.39 56.54
N ASN A 104 49.63 27.24 56.82
CA ASN A 104 49.86 28.64 57.20
C ASN A 104 50.14 28.74 58.72
N PHE A 105 51.40 28.57 59.12
CA PHE A 105 51.79 28.58 60.54
C PHE A 105 51.48 29.90 61.25
N THR A 106 51.48 31.03 60.55
CA THR A 106 51.13 32.35 61.13
C THR A 106 49.67 32.40 61.55
N GLU A 107 48.77 31.98 60.66
CA GLU A 107 47.33 31.90 60.93
C GLU A 107 47.04 30.91 62.05
N LYS A 108 47.61 29.69 61.99
CA LYS A 108 47.39 28.67 63.01
C LYS A 108 47.96 29.06 64.37
N ALA A 109 49.13 29.72 64.41
CA ALA A 109 49.68 30.26 65.65
C ALA A 109 48.78 31.34 66.25
N THR A 110 48.21 32.22 65.42
CA THR A 110 47.27 33.26 65.87
C THR A 110 46.03 32.64 66.50
N TYR A 111 45.42 31.66 65.81
CA TYR A 111 44.28 30.91 66.34
C TYR A 111 44.62 30.22 67.66
N LEU A 112 45.70 29.43 67.73
CA LEU A 112 46.03 28.64 68.92
C LEU A 112 46.37 29.49 70.13
N LYS A 113 47.07 30.62 69.94
CA LYS A 113 47.34 31.60 71.01
C LYS A 113 46.03 32.21 71.53
N CYS A 114 45.15 32.63 70.62
CA CYS A 114 43.83 33.17 70.98
C CYS A 114 42.94 32.12 71.67
N ALA A 115 42.87 30.90 71.14
CA ALA A 115 42.09 29.79 71.70
C ALA A 115 42.60 29.35 73.07
N SER A 116 43.92 29.26 73.26
CA SER A 116 44.53 28.95 74.56
C SER A 116 44.16 30.00 75.61
N THR A 117 44.23 31.30 75.27
CA THR A 117 43.77 32.38 76.15
C THR A 117 42.25 32.33 76.39
N PHE A 118 41.44 32.06 75.36
CA PHE A 118 39.99 31.92 75.49
C PHE A 118 39.61 30.82 76.48
N TRP A 119 40.16 29.61 76.32
CA TRP A 119 39.92 28.50 77.26
C TRP A 119 40.52 28.75 78.64
N GLY A 120 41.63 29.48 78.70
CA GLY A 120 42.25 29.94 79.95
C GLY A 120 41.35 30.87 80.77
N ASN A 121 40.44 31.58 80.12
CA ASN A 121 39.49 32.49 80.76
C ASN A 121 38.13 31.83 81.09
N LEU A 122 37.95 30.54 80.79
CA LEU A 122 36.74 29.83 81.19
C LEU A 122 36.71 29.62 82.70
N THR A 123 35.55 29.83 83.30
CA THR A 123 35.34 29.61 84.74
C THR A 123 35.56 28.14 85.10
N ALA A 124 36.38 27.88 86.11
CA ALA A 124 36.57 26.53 86.65
C ALA A 124 35.25 25.94 87.18
N THR A 125 34.97 24.70 86.82
CA THR A 125 33.81 23.92 87.29
C THR A 125 34.19 22.86 88.32
N GLY A 126 35.47 22.51 88.42
CA GLY A 126 36.03 21.60 89.41
C GLY A 126 36.93 22.30 90.44
N THR A 127 37.30 21.57 91.49
CA THR A 127 38.16 22.05 92.57
C THR A 127 39.53 21.36 92.57
N ALA A 128 40.56 22.07 93.02
CA ALA A 128 41.90 21.53 93.23
C ALA A 128 42.24 21.54 94.73
N SER A 129 42.88 20.47 95.23
CA SER A 129 43.38 20.41 96.60
C SER A 129 44.70 19.64 96.66
N VAL A 130 45.58 20.02 97.59
CA VAL A 130 46.85 19.31 97.83
C VAL A 130 46.83 18.73 99.24
N SER A 131 47.09 17.43 99.35
CA SER A 131 47.23 16.74 100.63
C SER A 131 48.42 15.81 100.60
N PHE A 132 49.28 15.85 101.63
CA PHE A 132 50.53 15.09 101.70
C PHE A 132 51.41 15.22 100.44
N GLY A 133 51.39 16.40 99.81
CA GLY A 133 52.13 16.71 98.58
C GLY A 133 51.51 16.15 97.28
N GLY A 134 50.39 15.44 97.32
CA GLY A 134 49.66 15.00 96.12
C GLY A 134 48.55 15.97 95.74
N LEU A 135 48.47 16.36 94.47
CA LEU A 135 47.37 17.17 93.92
C LEU A 135 46.19 16.27 93.57
N THR A 136 44.99 16.61 94.02
CA THR A 136 43.74 16.02 93.55
C THR A 136 42.87 17.07 92.90
N LEU A 137 42.52 16.85 91.63
CA LEU A 137 41.54 17.62 90.87
C LEU A 137 40.20 16.89 90.93
N THR A 138 39.14 17.50 91.45
CA THR A 138 37.82 16.87 91.60
C THR A 138 36.76 17.64 90.82
N GLY A 139 36.18 16.98 89.81
CA GLY A 139 35.08 17.49 88.99
C GLY A 139 33.96 16.46 88.90
N THR A 140 32.72 16.94 88.80
CA THR A 140 31.51 16.10 88.78
C THR A 140 30.68 16.28 87.53
N GLU A 141 31.05 17.21 86.66
CA GLU A 141 30.27 17.53 85.46
C GLU A 141 30.33 16.36 84.46
N PRO A 142 29.20 15.98 83.84
CA PRO A 142 29.15 14.81 82.96
C PRO A 142 29.88 15.03 81.63
N ASP A 143 29.95 16.29 81.17
CA ASP A 143 30.43 16.63 79.82
C ASP A 143 31.78 17.35 79.85
N LEU A 144 31.96 18.38 80.70
CA LEU A 144 33.18 19.20 80.74
C LEU A 144 33.54 19.62 82.17
N ASN A 145 34.72 19.20 82.63
CA ASN A 145 35.31 19.59 83.91
C ASN A 145 36.49 20.53 83.67
N ILE A 146 36.40 21.75 84.20
CA ILE A 146 37.40 22.80 84.04
C ILE A 146 38.09 23.01 85.39
N PHE A 147 39.41 22.92 85.40
CA PHE A 147 40.26 23.14 86.57
C PHE A 147 41.19 24.32 86.32
N GLU A 148 41.46 25.12 87.35
CA GLU A 148 42.51 26.13 87.33
C GLU A 148 43.50 25.86 88.46
N ILE A 149 44.79 25.84 88.16
CA ILE A 149 45.87 25.75 89.15
C ILE A 149 46.99 26.73 88.81
N ASN A 150 47.60 27.33 89.84
CA ASN A 150 48.81 28.12 89.70
C ASN A 150 50.04 27.22 89.79
N ALA A 151 50.93 27.26 88.80
CA ALA A 151 52.11 26.38 88.76
C ALA A 151 53.13 26.64 89.89
N ASN A 152 53.17 27.86 90.43
CA ASN A 152 54.10 28.23 91.50
C ASN A 152 53.52 28.00 92.91
N ASP A 153 52.19 27.94 93.02
CA ASP A 153 51.46 27.73 94.26
C ASP A 153 50.21 26.88 93.99
N VAL A 154 50.42 25.57 93.84
CA VAL A 154 49.38 24.64 93.41
C VAL A 154 48.32 24.56 94.50
N ALA A 155 47.09 24.97 94.15
CA ALA A 155 45.93 25.01 95.04
C ALA A 155 46.17 25.74 96.38
N GLY A 156 47.05 26.76 96.41
CA GLY A 156 47.36 27.54 97.62
C GLY A 156 48.16 26.78 98.69
N SER A 157 48.86 25.71 98.30
CA SER A 157 49.59 24.82 99.21
C SER A 157 51.01 25.30 99.55
N GLY A 158 51.52 26.32 98.87
CA GLY A 158 52.91 26.75 98.91
C GLY A 158 53.89 25.85 98.15
N LEU A 159 53.40 24.80 97.48
CA LEU A 159 54.20 23.92 96.63
C LEU A 159 54.07 24.32 95.16
N SER A 160 55.19 24.35 94.44
CA SER A 160 55.19 24.45 92.98
C SER A 160 54.92 23.10 92.31
N LEU A 161 54.52 23.11 91.05
CA LEU A 161 54.15 21.92 90.26
C LEU A 161 55.25 20.84 90.21
N ASN A 162 56.52 21.23 90.28
CA ASN A 162 57.67 20.32 90.31
C ASN A 162 57.96 19.70 91.68
N GLN A 163 57.34 20.20 92.75
CA GLN A 163 57.50 19.72 94.12
C GLN A 163 56.40 18.74 94.55
N LEU A 164 55.43 18.45 93.68
CA LEU A 164 54.36 17.50 93.97
C LEU A 164 54.87 16.05 94.00
N ASN A 165 54.11 15.19 94.68
CA ASN A 165 54.34 13.75 94.74
C ASN A 165 53.52 12.96 93.70
N GLY A 166 52.57 13.62 93.03
CA GLY A 166 51.66 13.03 92.06
C GLY A 166 50.42 13.88 91.83
N ILE A 167 49.71 13.58 90.75
CA ILE A 167 48.45 14.26 90.39
C ILE A 167 47.37 13.20 90.21
N ASN A 168 46.21 13.36 90.83
CA ASN A 168 45.05 12.50 90.65
C ASN A 168 43.87 13.31 90.09
N ILE A 169 43.40 12.95 88.90
CA ILE A 169 42.28 13.60 88.23
C ILE A 169 41.02 12.76 88.48
N VAL A 170 40.13 13.26 89.33
CA VAL A 170 38.86 12.64 89.69
C VAL A 170 37.71 13.32 88.96
N ALA A 171 37.20 12.69 87.91
CA ALA A 171 36.04 13.16 87.12
C ALA A 171 35.42 12.00 86.32
N PRO A 172 34.20 12.13 85.80
CA PRO A 172 33.58 11.10 84.94
C PRO A 172 34.48 10.72 83.77
N LEU A 173 34.65 9.43 83.50
CA LEU A 173 35.60 8.93 82.48
C LEU A 173 35.24 9.39 81.05
N SER A 174 33.97 9.64 80.76
CA SER A 174 33.50 10.17 79.48
C SER A 174 33.58 11.69 79.34
N SER A 175 33.82 12.41 80.44
CA SER A 175 33.85 13.87 80.43
C SER A 175 35.17 14.38 79.86
N THR A 176 35.11 15.51 79.17
CA THR A 176 36.30 16.29 78.79
C THR A 176 36.87 16.96 80.03
N VAL A 177 38.19 16.95 80.17
CA VAL A 177 38.92 17.58 81.27
C VAL A 177 39.82 18.67 80.70
N LEU A 178 39.54 19.92 81.05
CA LEU A 178 40.38 21.07 80.74
C LEU A 178 41.12 21.50 82.02
N ILE A 179 42.45 21.46 82.01
CA ILE A 179 43.27 21.90 83.13
C ILE A 179 44.05 23.14 82.70
N ASN A 180 43.58 24.30 83.13
CA ASN A 180 44.25 25.58 82.96
C ASN A 180 45.34 25.72 84.02
N VAL A 181 46.60 25.68 83.58
CA VAL A 181 47.76 25.89 84.45
C VAL A 181 48.29 27.31 84.22
N ILE A 182 48.10 28.17 85.22
CA ILE A 182 48.48 29.57 85.19
C ILE A 182 49.91 29.74 85.72
N GLY A 183 50.70 30.60 85.07
CA GLY A 183 52.09 30.86 85.41
C GLY A 183 52.98 30.97 84.17
N THR A 184 54.05 31.76 84.27
CA THR A 184 54.97 32.01 83.15
C THR A 184 56.07 30.95 83.02
N ASN A 185 56.42 30.27 84.11
CA ASN A 185 57.44 29.23 84.13
C ASN A 185 56.84 27.94 84.65
N ILE A 186 56.72 26.95 83.78
CA ILE A 186 56.08 25.67 84.09
C ILE A 186 57.15 24.60 84.21
N ALA A 187 57.16 23.88 85.34
CA ALA A 187 58.04 22.74 85.54
C ALA A 187 57.25 21.56 86.14
N PHE A 188 57.24 20.44 85.44
CA PHE A 188 56.75 19.17 85.98
C PHE A 188 57.85 18.49 86.80
N GLY A 189 57.46 17.83 87.88
CA GLY A 189 58.37 17.04 88.72
C GLY A 189 58.58 15.65 88.16
N SER A 190 59.01 14.72 89.01
CA SER A 190 59.13 13.30 88.69
C SER A 190 58.09 12.51 89.48
N TYR A 191 56.88 12.37 88.92
CA TYR A 191 55.76 11.72 89.58
C TYR A 191 54.77 11.07 88.61
N GLN A 192 53.81 10.34 89.16
CA GLN A 192 52.77 9.65 88.39
C GLN A 192 51.49 10.49 88.32
N ILE A 193 50.78 10.41 87.18
CA ILE A 193 49.43 10.95 87.01
C ILE A 193 48.42 9.79 87.09
N PHE A 194 47.39 9.98 87.92
CA PHE A 194 46.32 9.03 88.18
C PHE A 194 45.00 9.57 87.62
N ARG A 195 44.13 8.66 87.16
CA ARG A 195 42.74 8.91 86.80
C ARG A 195 41.86 8.12 87.76
N ASN A 196 40.99 8.80 88.51
CA ASN A 196 40.09 8.17 89.48
C ASN A 196 40.81 7.18 90.45
N GLY A 197 42.02 7.52 90.89
CA GLY A 197 42.80 6.72 91.86
C GLY A 197 43.61 5.56 91.29
N VAL A 198 43.58 5.32 89.98
CA VAL A 198 44.44 4.34 89.28
C VAL A 198 45.37 5.04 88.29
N THR A 199 46.48 4.41 87.89
CA THR A 199 47.40 4.98 86.88
C THR A 199 46.62 5.34 85.62
N ALA A 200 46.79 6.58 85.12
CA ALA A 200 46.14 7.00 83.89
C ALA A 200 46.60 6.15 82.69
N THR A 201 45.70 5.91 81.76
CA THR A 201 45.94 5.14 80.53
C THR A 201 46.09 6.04 79.32
N ARG A 202 46.63 5.51 78.22
CA ARG A 202 46.70 6.22 76.93
C ARG A 202 45.32 6.65 76.42
N SER A 203 44.27 5.84 76.64
CA SER A 203 42.89 6.20 76.31
C SER A 203 42.35 7.36 77.16
N ASP A 204 42.71 7.44 78.45
CA ASP A 204 42.29 8.57 79.30
C ASP A 204 42.82 9.90 78.77
N ALA A 205 44.00 9.89 78.16
CA ALA A 205 44.66 11.07 77.65
C ALA A 205 43.89 11.79 76.53
N ARG A 206 43.10 11.06 75.73
CA ARG A 206 42.32 11.63 74.60
C ARG A 206 41.27 12.64 75.04
N LEU A 207 40.87 12.62 76.32
CA LEU A 207 39.87 13.53 76.88
C LEU A 207 40.46 14.58 77.83
N ILE A 208 41.78 14.65 77.99
CA ILE A 208 42.46 15.60 78.88
C ILE A 208 43.23 16.63 78.03
N LEU A 209 42.97 17.91 78.27
CA LEU A 209 43.76 19.02 77.72
C LEU A 209 44.41 19.81 78.86
N TRP A 210 45.73 19.82 78.88
CA TRP A 210 46.55 20.71 79.69
C TRP A 210 46.77 22.02 78.92
N ASN A 211 46.11 23.09 79.34
CA ASN A 211 46.19 24.40 78.71
C ASN A 211 47.08 25.33 79.53
N PHE A 212 48.07 25.95 78.88
CA PHE A 212 49.06 26.84 79.49
C PHE A 212 49.02 28.21 78.82
N PRO A 213 48.00 29.04 79.13
CA PRO A 213 47.71 30.27 78.38
C PRO A 213 48.75 31.39 78.56
N GLN A 214 49.68 31.24 79.51
CA GLN A 214 50.65 32.28 79.89
C GLN A 214 52.09 31.77 79.95
N ALA A 215 52.32 30.49 79.68
CA ALA A 215 53.63 29.87 79.84
C ALA A 215 54.62 30.43 78.81
N ALA A 216 55.72 30.99 79.28
CA ALA A 216 56.86 31.37 78.46
C ALA A 216 57.90 30.24 78.42
N THR A 217 58.04 29.49 79.51
CA THR A 217 58.90 28.30 79.57
C THR A 217 58.11 27.09 80.08
N TRP A 218 58.44 25.92 79.55
CA TRP A 218 57.82 24.65 79.97
C TRP A 218 58.86 23.53 80.03
N THR A 219 58.99 22.84 81.16
CA THR A 219 59.97 21.76 81.33
C THR A 219 59.35 20.48 81.88
N ASN A 220 59.73 19.34 81.30
CA ASN A 220 59.39 18.02 81.82
C ASN A 220 60.58 17.07 81.67
N SER A 221 60.96 16.39 82.75
CA SER A 221 62.06 15.42 82.73
C SER A 221 61.49 14.01 82.57
N THR A 222 61.05 13.35 83.64
CA THR A 222 60.73 11.91 83.59
C THR A 222 59.22 11.61 83.67
N THR A 223 58.37 12.63 83.79
CA THR A 223 56.94 12.40 84.02
C THR A 223 56.24 12.04 82.71
N ALA A 224 55.42 10.99 82.77
CA ALA A 224 54.49 10.62 81.73
C ALA A 224 53.27 11.54 81.78
N ILE A 225 53.16 12.48 80.83
CA ILE A 225 52.01 13.37 80.76
C ILE A 225 50.88 12.65 80.05
N TYR A 226 49.72 12.56 80.70
CA TYR A 226 48.49 12.03 80.10
C TYR A 226 47.57 13.20 79.78
N GLY A 227 47.39 13.46 78.49
CA GLY A 227 46.62 14.57 77.96
C GLY A 227 47.39 15.36 76.92
N SER A 228 46.64 16.00 76.04
CA SER A 228 47.19 16.96 75.10
C SER A 228 47.73 18.18 75.82
N VAL A 229 48.84 18.73 75.34
CA VAL A 229 49.53 19.90 75.89
C VAL A 229 49.38 21.06 74.93
N LEU A 230 48.67 22.11 75.36
CA LEU A 230 48.50 23.35 74.63
C LEU A 230 49.23 24.47 75.35
N ALA A 231 50.46 24.75 74.91
CA ALA A 231 51.30 25.82 75.44
C ALA A 231 51.91 26.64 74.29
N PRO A 232 51.08 27.33 73.48
CA PRO A 232 51.50 27.97 72.22
C PRO A 232 52.42 29.20 72.42
N PHE A 233 52.65 29.61 73.66
CA PHE A 233 53.58 30.68 74.03
C PHE A 233 54.92 30.15 74.57
N ALA A 234 55.01 28.87 74.92
CA ALA A 234 56.12 28.34 75.69
C ALA A 234 57.23 27.76 74.83
N ASP A 235 58.47 28.10 75.16
CA ASP A 235 59.64 27.35 74.71
C ASP A 235 59.86 26.16 75.66
N ALA A 236 59.67 24.95 75.12
CA ALA A 236 59.64 23.72 75.89
C ALA A 236 60.99 22.98 75.86
N THR A 237 61.40 22.46 77.02
CA THR A 237 62.57 21.58 77.17
C THR A 237 62.18 20.26 77.81
N THR A 238 62.46 19.14 77.15
CA THR A 238 62.13 17.79 77.64
C THR A 238 63.35 16.91 77.81
N VAL A 239 63.40 16.06 78.86
CA VAL A 239 64.54 15.17 79.13
C VAL A 239 64.10 13.79 79.60
N SER A 240 64.01 12.83 78.68
CA SER A 240 63.59 11.44 78.96
C SER A 240 62.14 11.33 79.44
N SER A 241 61.24 12.11 78.84
CA SER A 241 59.79 12.10 79.13
C SER A 241 58.99 11.35 78.08
N GLN A 242 57.69 11.18 78.36
CA GLN A 242 56.70 10.83 77.35
C GLN A 242 55.46 11.73 77.49
N ILE A 243 54.84 12.09 76.37
CA ILE A 243 53.58 12.83 76.33
C ILE A 243 52.57 12.03 75.51
N ASN A 244 51.41 11.77 76.11
CA ASN A 244 50.30 11.06 75.50
C ASN A 244 49.25 12.09 75.08
N GLY A 245 49.30 12.59 73.85
CA GLY A 245 48.46 13.71 73.45
C GLY A 245 48.97 14.49 72.24
N ASN A 246 48.21 15.47 71.79
CA ASN A 246 48.75 16.53 70.95
C ASN A 246 49.80 17.32 71.74
N ILE A 247 50.89 17.72 71.09
CA ILE A 247 51.93 18.58 71.63
C ILE A 247 51.91 19.88 70.84
N ILE A 248 51.54 20.99 71.49
CA ILE A 248 51.55 22.32 70.90
C ILE A 248 52.44 23.25 71.74
N PHE A 249 53.58 23.65 71.16
CA PHE A 249 54.54 24.55 71.80
C PHE A 249 54.96 25.71 70.87
N ASN A 250 55.50 26.78 71.44
CA ASN A 250 56.18 27.80 70.65
C ASN A 250 57.48 27.23 70.05
N SER A 251 58.33 26.61 70.88
CA SER A 251 59.53 25.86 70.45
C SER A 251 59.66 24.58 71.27
N LEU A 252 60.33 23.54 70.76
CA LEU A 252 60.51 22.26 71.46
C LEU A 252 61.93 21.74 71.33
N THR A 253 62.61 21.50 72.45
CA THR A 253 63.98 20.98 72.50
C THR A 253 64.14 19.80 73.47
N GLY A 254 64.92 18.78 73.10
CA GLY A 254 65.40 17.75 74.01
C GLY A 254 65.03 16.31 73.60
N THR A 255 64.57 15.50 74.57
CA THR A 255 64.19 14.10 74.36
C THR A 255 62.85 13.78 75.03
N SER A 256 61.83 13.49 74.22
CA SER A 256 60.52 13.03 74.69
C SER A 256 59.86 12.19 73.60
N GLU A 257 59.37 11.02 74.01
CA GLU A 257 58.50 10.20 73.17
C GLU A 257 57.12 10.86 73.10
N SER A 258 56.53 10.86 71.91
CA SER A 258 55.20 11.42 71.65
C SER A 258 54.28 10.32 71.16
N HIS A 259 53.28 9.98 71.98
CA HIS A 259 52.28 8.97 71.65
C HIS A 259 51.07 9.60 70.95
N ASN A 260 50.55 8.94 69.92
CA ASN A 260 49.51 9.48 69.04
C ASN A 260 48.09 9.36 69.63
N GLU A 261 47.90 9.91 70.83
CA GLU A 261 46.61 9.97 71.56
C GLU A 261 45.94 11.33 71.35
N LEU A 262 45.58 11.67 70.12
CA LEU A 262 45.02 12.98 69.76
C LEU A 262 43.77 13.31 70.61
N PHE A 263 43.58 14.59 70.92
CA PHE A 263 42.47 15.09 71.71
C PHE A 263 41.14 14.88 70.98
N GLU A 264 40.22 14.18 71.63
CA GLU A 264 38.86 13.86 71.17
C GLU A 264 37.79 14.55 72.03
N GLY A 265 38.19 15.27 73.08
CA GLY A 265 37.28 15.99 73.96
C GLY A 265 36.56 17.14 73.26
N THR A 266 35.44 17.59 73.85
CA THR A 266 34.63 18.71 73.38
C THR A 266 34.84 19.94 74.26
N LEU A 267 35.24 21.07 73.65
CA LEU A 267 35.44 22.36 74.33
C LEU A 267 34.51 23.43 73.73
N PRO A 268 34.24 24.54 74.45
CA PRO A 268 33.56 25.69 73.86
C PRO A 268 34.35 26.27 72.69
N ASP A 269 33.65 26.66 71.63
CA ASP A 269 34.25 27.06 70.35
C ASP A 269 34.76 28.51 70.39
N PRO A 270 36.07 28.77 70.20
CA PRO A 270 36.65 30.11 70.23
C PRO A 270 36.40 30.86 68.90
N GLN A 271 35.14 31.10 68.55
CA GLN A 271 34.72 31.70 67.26
C GLN A 271 35.38 33.05 66.95
N SER A 272 35.63 33.88 67.97
CA SER A 272 36.34 35.17 67.80
C SER A 272 37.81 35.03 67.38
N CYS A 273 38.37 33.82 67.39
CA CYS A 273 39.75 33.53 67.01
C CYS A 273 39.90 33.11 65.54
N LEU A 274 38.80 32.95 64.79
CA LEU A 274 38.82 32.58 63.37
C LEU A 274 39.00 33.83 62.48
N THR A 275 39.72 33.69 61.37
CA THR A 275 39.89 34.76 60.36
C THR A 275 38.84 34.63 59.26
N GLU A 276 38.19 35.74 58.90
CA GLU A 276 37.24 35.78 57.76
C GLU A 276 38.00 35.76 56.42
N ILE A 277 37.53 34.93 55.49
CA ILE A 277 38.09 34.75 54.14
C ILE A 277 36.97 34.97 53.14
N ALA A 278 37.13 35.90 52.20
CA ALA A 278 36.21 36.09 51.08
C ALA A 278 36.63 35.25 49.88
N SER A 279 35.67 34.55 49.27
CA SER A 279 35.89 33.72 48.07
C SER A 279 34.57 33.51 47.34
N ILE A 280 34.56 33.66 46.03
CA ILE A 280 33.40 33.47 45.17
C ILE A 280 33.76 32.43 44.09
N SER A 281 32.80 31.60 43.70
CA SER A 281 32.89 30.81 42.46
C SER A 281 31.63 30.94 41.63
N ILE A 282 31.74 30.68 40.33
CA ILE A 282 30.62 30.53 39.40
C ILE A 282 30.75 29.22 38.64
N GLU A 283 29.66 28.47 38.58
CA GLU A 283 29.50 27.32 37.71
C GLU A 283 28.48 27.66 36.63
N LYS A 284 28.82 27.42 35.37
CA LYS A 284 27.92 27.66 34.25
C LYS A 284 27.64 26.36 33.52
N GLU A 285 26.37 26.03 33.40
CA GLU A 285 25.92 24.82 32.73
C GLU A 285 25.06 25.18 31.52
N VAL A 286 25.12 24.36 30.48
CA VAL A 286 24.25 24.43 29.30
C VAL A 286 23.26 23.27 29.28
N SER A 287 22.05 23.54 28.80
CA SER A 287 21.00 22.55 28.58
C SER A 287 20.58 22.53 27.11
N PRO A 288 20.68 21.36 26.43
CA PRO A 288 20.24 21.20 25.04
C PRO A 288 18.73 20.94 24.88
N ASP A 289 18.03 20.64 25.98
CA ASP A 289 16.69 20.07 26.02
C ASP A 289 15.70 20.91 26.86
N ASN A 290 15.84 22.23 26.79
CA ASN A 290 14.96 23.20 27.44
C ASN A 290 14.97 23.15 28.99
N GLY A 291 16.07 22.69 29.59
CA GLY A 291 16.31 22.70 31.02
C GLY A 291 16.03 21.37 31.73
N VAL A 292 15.87 20.27 30.98
CA VAL A 292 15.66 18.94 31.56
C VAL A 292 16.99 18.35 32.02
N THR A 293 18.01 18.40 31.18
CA THR A 293 19.38 18.00 31.49
C THR A 293 20.32 19.21 31.45
N TRP A 294 21.30 19.22 32.36
CA TRP A 294 22.27 20.30 32.51
C TRP A 294 23.68 19.70 32.47
N PHE A 295 24.56 20.34 31.71
CA PHE A 295 25.94 19.93 31.52
C PHE A 295 26.86 21.10 31.83
N SER A 296 27.82 20.94 32.75
CA SER A 296 28.90 21.93 32.95
C SER A 296 29.60 22.23 31.63
N ALA A 297 29.95 21.16 30.90
CA ALA A 297 30.55 21.23 29.58
C ALA A 297 31.75 22.19 29.53
N ASP A 298 32.67 22.11 30.50
CA ASP A 298 33.83 23.00 30.64
C ASP A 298 34.89 22.85 29.53
N THR A 299 34.70 21.88 28.63
CA THR A 299 35.61 21.60 27.51
C THR A 299 34.84 21.29 26.23
N ALA A 300 35.39 21.71 25.09
CA ALA A 300 34.85 21.39 23.78
C ALA A 300 34.88 19.87 23.51
N PRO A 301 33.88 19.30 22.79
CA PRO A 301 32.85 20.01 22.04
C PRO A 301 31.59 20.42 22.82
N GLY A 302 31.38 19.92 24.04
CA GLY A 302 30.11 20.09 24.76
C GLY A 302 28.95 19.27 24.16
N PRO A 303 27.72 19.36 24.68
CA PRO A 303 26.57 18.62 24.17
C PRO A 303 26.05 19.20 22.84
N ASP A 304 25.45 18.33 22.04
CA ASP A 304 24.71 18.73 20.84
C ASP A 304 23.39 19.40 21.22
N VAL A 305 23.14 20.58 20.65
CA VAL A 305 21.88 21.33 20.76
C VAL A 305 21.20 21.32 19.39
N PRO A 306 20.10 20.59 19.22
CA PRO A 306 19.36 20.54 17.96
C PRO A 306 18.78 21.89 17.53
N SER A 307 18.68 22.16 16.22
CA SER A 307 18.17 23.42 15.68
C SER A 307 16.69 23.73 15.98
N ASN A 308 15.95 22.77 16.54
CA ASN A 308 14.59 22.96 17.03
C ASN A 308 14.51 23.34 18.53
N THR A 309 15.65 23.50 19.22
CA THR A 309 15.75 24.01 20.60
C THR A 309 16.83 25.09 20.71
N ASN A 310 16.65 26.02 21.66
CA ASN A 310 17.70 26.97 22.03
C ASN A 310 18.49 26.42 23.23
N PRO A 311 19.81 26.69 23.32
CA PRO A 311 20.56 26.36 24.52
C PRO A 311 20.04 27.20 25.69
N ARG A 312 19.84 26.59 26.86
CA ARG A 312 19.59 27.34 28.11
C ARG A 312 20.83 27.29 28.98
N PHE A 313 21.11 28.38 29.69
CA PHE A 313 22.25 28.50 30.58
C PHE A 313 21.79 28.63 32.03
N ARG A 314 22.48 27.93 32.94
CA ARG A 314 22.32 28.06 34.38
C ARG A 314 23.62 28.56 34.96
N PHE A 315 23.54 29.65 35.71
CA PHE A 315 24.67 30.29 36.39
C PHE A 315 24.49 30.08 37.88
N THR A 316 25.30 29.23 38.49
CA THR A 316 25.29 28.99 39.93
C THR A 316 26.47 29.72 40.56
N VAL A 317 26.19 30.76 41.34
CA VAL A 317 27.23 31.52 42.05
C VAL A 317 27.26 31.10 43.50
N THR A 318 28.43 30.78 44.02
CA THR A 318 28.61 30.28 45.40
C THR A 318 29.63 31.12 46.14
N ASN A 319 29.30 31.52 47.38
CA ASN A 319 30.27 32.07 48.31
C ASN A 319 30.99 30.93 49.04
N ASN A 320 32.20 30.60 48.59
CA ASN A 320 33.03 29.56 49.20
C ASN A 320 33.85 30.09 50.39
N GLY A 321 33.73 31.38 50.71
CA GLY A 321 34.40 32.04 51.82
C GLY A 321 33.69 31.86 53.16
N THR A 322 34.37 32.28 54.23
CA THR A 322 33.81 32.44 55.57
C THR A 322 33.26 33.87 55.82
N ALA A 323 33.55 34.81 54.92
CA ALA A 323 33.04 36.17 54.93
C ALA A 323 31.75 36.31 54.09
N THR A 324 30.81 37.15 54.50
CA THR A 324 29.64 37.51 53.68
C THR A 324 30.07 38.45 52.54
N LEU A 325 29.71 38.10 51.30
CA LEU A 325 30.00 38.93 50.13
C LEU A 325 28.85 39.90 49.87
N THR A 326 29.17 41.10 49.40
CA THR A 326 28.19 42.14 49.00
C THR A 326 28.37 42.50 47.53
N ASN A 327 27.38 43.17 46.93
CA ASN A 327 27.44 43.65 45.54
C ASN A 327 27.87 42.55 44.56
N VAL A 328 27.24 41.38 44.64
CA VAL A 328 27.60 40.26 43.77
C VAL A 328 26.97 40.49 42.40
N ILE A 329 27.77 40.47 41.34
CA ILE A 329 27.35 40.74 39.96
C ILE A 329 27.72 39.56 39.08
N VAL A 330 26.75 39.07 38.30
CA VAL A 330 26.94 38.01 37.30
C VAL A 330 26.83 38.60 35.91
N THR A 331 27.90 38.51 35.14
CA THR A 331 27.96 38.92 33.74
C THR A 331 28.32 37.76 32.83
N ASP A 332 27.96 37.90 31.57
CA ASP A 332 28.19 36.94 30.51
C ASP A 332 28.82 37.66 29.31
N ASP A 333 29.76 37.00 28.63
CA ASP A 333 30.50 37.57 27.52
C ASP A 333 29.65 37.80 26.25
N VAL A 334 28.55 37.07 26.10
CA VAL A 334 27.59 37.21 24.98
C VAL A 334 26.38 38.03 25.40
N TYR A 335 25.85 37.79 26.60
CA TYR A 335 24.55 38.34 27.03
C TYR A 335 24.65 39.56 27.96
N GLY A 336 25.85 39.93 28.40
CA GLY A 336 26.05 41.08 29.28
C GLY A 336 25.62 40.81 30.72
N LEU A 337 24.90 41.73 31.36
CA LEU A 337 24.47 41.56 32.76
C LEU A 337 23.38 40.48 32.86
N ILE A 338 23.65 39.42 33.63
CA ILE A 338 22.69 38.34 33.93
C ILE A 338 21.88 38.66 35.18
N GLY A 339 22.55 39.12 36.24
CA GLY A 339 21.88 39.40 37.50
C GLY A 339 22.80 39.96 38.58
N THR A 340 22.20 40.40 39.68
CA THR A 340 22.90 40.93 40.85
C THR A 340 22.31 40.36 42.14
N ILE A 341 23.16 40.04 43.12
CA ILE A 341 22.78 39.58 44.44
C ILE A 341 23.33 40.60 45.45
N ALA A 342 22.46 41.26 46.20
CA ALA A 342 22.87 42.34 47.11
C ALA A 342 23.84 41.84 48.19
N THR A 343 23.57 40.66 48.75
CA THR A 343 24.36 39.99 49.78
C THR A 343 24.33 38.49 49.55
N LEU A 344 25.49 37.84 49.52
CA LEU A 344 25.62 36.38 49.44
C LEU A 344 26.32 35.87 50.70
N GLU A 345 25.53 35.29 51.60
CA GLU A 345 26.00 34.77 52.89
C GLU A 345 27.04 33.66 52.73
N LYS A 346 27.84 33.44 53.76
CA LYS A 346 28.83 32.36 53.77
C LYS A 346 28.22 31.01 53.42
N SER A 347 28.86 30.28 52.51
CA SER A 347 28.39 28.98 51.98
C SER A 347 27.04 29.03 51.27
N ALA A 348 26.45 30.20 51.01
CA ALA A 348 25.24 30.34 50.23
C ALA A 348 25.55 30.32 48.73
N SER A 349 24.57 29.88 47.95
CA SER A 349 24.57 29.96 46.51
C SER A 349 23.27 30.56 45.99
N ASP A 350 23.32 31.14 44.80
CA ASP A 350 22.15 31.63 44.07
C ASP A 350 22.26 31.27 42.59
N GLN A 351 21.13 31.25 41.89
CA GLN A 351 21.05 30.78 40.51
C GLN A 351 20.31 31.74 39.60
N PHE A 352 20.85 31.89 38.40
CA PHE A 352 20.18 32.56 37.28
C PHE A 352 19.98 31.57 36.14
N ILE A 353 18.86 31.68 35.43
CA ILE A 353 18.58 30.93 34.21
C ILE A 353 18.43 31.93 33.07
N PHE A 354 19.09 31.65 31.94
CA PHE A 354 19.03 32.49 30.76
C PHE A 354 18.79 31.64 29.50
N ASP A 355 17.93 32.11 28.61
CA ASP A 355 17.67 31.45 27.34
C ASP A 355 18.59 32.02 26.26
N GLY A 356 19.47 31.18 25.72
CA GLY A 356 20.42 31.54 24.69
C GLY A 356 19.82 31.53 23.29
N THR A 357 20.66 31.83 22.30
CA THR A 357 20.31 31.72 20.88
C THR A 357 21.05 30.54 20.26
N TRP A 358 20.35 29.68 19.52
CA TRP A 358 20.97 28.59 18.78
C TRP A 358 21.86 29.09 17.64
N VAL A 359 23.03 28.47 17.47
CA VAL A 359 24.00 28.76 16.40
C VAL A 359 24.63 27.46 15.95
N LEU A 360 24.64 27.20 14.63
CA LEU A 360 25.23 25.99 14.03
C LEU A 360 26.74 25.89 14.32
N GLY A 361 27.21 24.69 14.67
CA GLY A 361 28.63 24.39 14.91
C GLY A 361 29.06 24.55 16.36
N GLN A 362 30.38 24.52 16.61
CA GLN A 362 30.94 24.64 17.96
C GLN A 362 30.78 26.07 18.50
N ASN A 363 30.27 26.18 19.73
CA ASN A 363 30.12 27.43 20.45
C ASN A 363 30.74 27.36 21.86
N VAL A 364 31.02 28.53 22.43
CA VAL A 364 31.51 28.74 23.79
C VAL A 364 30.84 29.98 24.36
N ASN A 365 30.54 29.98 25.66
CA ASN A 365 29.94 31.12 26.33
C ASN A 365 30.46 31.17 27.77
N THR A 366 31.01 32.31 28.17
CA THR A 366 31.76 32.50 29.43
C THR A 366 31.04 33.45 30.37
N ALA A 367 30.82 33.00 31.61
CA ALA A 367 30.28 33.81 32.68
C ALA A 367 31.39 34.28 33.64
N THR A 368 31.17 35.44 34.25
CA THR A 368 31.99 36.00 35.32
C THR A 368 31.09 36.37 36.50
N ALA A 369 31.42 35.92 37.70
CA ALA A 369 30.84 36.43 38.93
C ALA A 369 31.87 37.30 39.66
N THR A 370 31.42 38.42 40.22
CA THR A 370 32.22 39.28 41.11
C THR A 370 31.49 39.49 42.42
N GLY A 371 32.20 39.76 43.51
CA GLY A 371 31.62 40.13 44.82
C GLY A 371 32.61 40.91 45.67
N GLU A 372 32.12 41.74 46.58
CA GLU A 372 32.91 42.66 47.40
C GLU A 372 32.96 42.25 48.88
N TYR A 373 34.14 42.34 49.49
CA TYR A 373 34.36 42.23 50.94
C TYR A 373 35.53 43.13 51.36
N ASP A 374 35.33 43.90 52.43
CA ASP A 374 36.31 44.84 53.01
C ASP A 374 36.97 45.76 51.96
N GLY A 375 36.17 46.28 51.02
CA GLY A 375 36.63 47.16 49.93
C GLY A 375 37.42 46.47 48.82
N ASN A 376 37.57 45.15 48.86
CA ASN A 376 38.22 44.35 47.80
C ASN A 376 37.19 43.59 46.98
N THR A 377 37.44 43.45 45.68
CA THR A 377 36.60 42.66 44.75
C THR A 377 37.24 41.29 44.52
N PHE A 378 36.41 40.26 44.62
CA PHE A 378 36.72 38.87 44.32
C PHE A 378 35.96 38.47 43.06
N SER A 379 36.56 37.63 42.22
CA SER A 379 35.96 37.23 40.95
C SER A 379 36.27 35.80 40.60
N ASP A 380 35.35 35.16 39.89
CA ASP A 380 35.54 33.86 39.26
C ASP A 380 34.89 33.83 37.88
N THR A 381 35.41 32.97 37.00
CA THR A 381 34.92 32.83 35.62
C THR A 381 34.79 31.37 35.23
N ASN A 382 33.69 31.01 34.58
CA ASN A 382 33.47 29.66 34.06
C ASN A 382 32.90 29.71 32.63
N SER A 383 33.35 28.81 31.77
CA SER A 383 32.96 28.74 30.35
C SER A 383 32.28 27.42 30.06
N THR A 384 31.15 27.46 29.36
CA THR A 384 30.44 26.26 28.91
C THR A 384 30.46 26.19 27.37
N TYR A 385 30.55 24.97 26.83
CA TYR A 385 30.65 24.69 25.40
C TYR A 385 29.42 23.91 24.92
N TRP A 386 29.00 24.12 23.67
CA TRP A 386 27.96 23.30 23.02
C TRP A 386 28.15 23.27 21.50
N VAL A 387 27.56 22.29 20.82
CA VAL A 387 27.54 22.22 19.35
C VAL A 387 26.11 22.41 18.86
N GLY A 388 25.84 23.45 18.08
CA GLY A 388 24.58 23.53 17.35
C GLY A 388 24.58 22.51 16.23
N VAL A 389 23.65 21.56 16.26
CA VAL A 389 23.45 20.58 15.20
C VAL A 389 22.08 20.76 14.57
N GLU A 390 21.95 20.48 13.28
CA GLU A 390 20.63 20.46 12.66
C GLU A 390 19.79 19.34 13.26
N ALA A 391 18.53 19.63 13.59
CA ALA A 391 17.62 18.62 14.12
C ALA A 391 17.41 17.50 13.09
N ALA A 392 17.40 16.25 13.56
CA ALA A 392 17.03 15.10 12.75
C ALA A 392 15.56 15.21 12.31
N LEU A 393 15.35 15.30 11.00
CA LEU A 393 14.05 15.37 10.35
C LEU A 393 13.93 14.19 9.38
N PRO A 394 13.59 12.98 9.86
CA PRO A 394 13.28 11.88 8.98
C PRO A 394 12.04 12.22 8.17
N ALA A 395 12.07 12.01 6.86
CA ALA A 395 10.91 12.17 6.00
C ALA A 395 11.00 11.20 4.82
N ILE A 396 9.95 10.42 4.61
CA ILE A 396 9.85 9.44 3.54
C ILE A 396 8.73 9.83 2.59
N THR A 397 8.94 9.60 1.30
CA THR A 397 7.88 9.68 0.29
C THR A 397 7.91 8.43 -0.56
N VAL A 398 6.74 7.96 -0.97
CA VAL A 398 6.61 6.95 -2.02
C VAL A 398 5.77 7.53 -3.14
N LYS A 399 6.26 7.39 -4.36
CA LYS A 399 5.52 7.71 -5.58
C LYS A 399 5.15 6.41 -6.26
N LYS A 400 3.87 6.28 -6.61
CA LYS A 400 3.36 5.14 -7.37
C LYS A 400 2.79 5.61 -8.69
N GLU A 401 3.44 5.19 -9.78
CA GLU A 401 3.05 5.55 -11.13
C GLU A 401 2.43 4.35 -11.84
N VAL A 402 1.52 4.62 -12.77
CA VAL A 402 0.89 3.61 -13.63
C VAL A 402 1.36 3.80 -15.06
N SER A 403 1.69 2.69 -15.73
CA SER A 403 1.92 2.66 -17.17
C SER A 403 0.84 1.81 -17.87
N PRO A 404 0.07 2.40 -18.81
CA PRO A 404 -0.93 1.68 -19.60
C PRO A 404 -0.35 0.95 -20.84
N ASP A 405 0.92 1.19 -21.16
CA ASP A 405 1.57 0.84 -22.42
C ASP A 405 2.88 0.06 -22.22
N ASN A 406 2.90 -0.80 -21.21
CA ASN A 406 4.02 -1.72 -20.92
C ASN A 406 5.36 -0.98 -20.67
N GLY A 407 5.30 0.12 -19.94
CA GLY A 407 6.46 0.83 -19.39
C GLY A 407 6.98 1.97 -20.25
N VAL A 408 6.30 2.30 -21.36
CA VAL A 408 6.71 3.39 -22.26
C VAL A 408 6.36 4.75 -21.67
N THR A 409 5.14 4.93 -21.17
CA THR A 409 4.69 6.14 -20.48
C THR A 409 4.30 5.84 -19.04
N TRP A 410 4.63 6.77 -18.14
CA TRP A 410 4.36 6.65 -16.70
C TRP A 410 3.57 7.85 -16.22
N PHE A 411 2.42 7.57 -15.60
CA PHE A 411 1.51 8.58 -15.08
C PHE A 411 1.54 8.57 -13.56
N ASP A 412 1.73 9.75 -12.97
CA ASP A 412 1.43 9.98 -11.56
C ASP A 412 -0.09 9.97 -11.37
N ALA A 413 -0.65 8.76 -11.29
CA ALA A 413 -2.08 8.52 -11.36
C ALA A 413 -2.75 8.61 -9.98
N ASN A 414 -2.33 9.58 -9.17
CA ASN A 414 -2.81 9.77 -7.79
C ASN A 414 -4.19 10.42 -7.67
N LYS A 415 -4.88 10.63 -8.81
CA LYS A 415 -6.24 11.19 -8.90
C LYS A 415 -7.09 10.39 -9.88
N LEU A 416 -8.38 10.29 -9.58
CA LEU A 416 -9.38 9.71 -10.47
C LEU A 416 -9.53 10.54 -11.76
N PRO A 417 -9.84 9.91 -12.91
CA PRO A 417 -10.02 8.46 -13.11
C PRO A 417 -8.72 7.65 -13.35
N GLY A 418 -7.54 8.29 -13.38
CA GLY A 418 -6.29 7.65 -13.80
C GLY A 418 -6.22 7.42 -15.33
N PRO A 419 -5.10 6.87 -15.86
CA PRO A 419 -4.97 6.58 -17.28
C PRO A 419 -5.83 5.37 -17.71
N ASN A 420 -6.27 5.38 -18.98
CA ASN A 420 -6.93 4.24 -19.59
C ASN A 420 -5.93 3.14 -19.93
N VAL A 421 -6.21 1.90 -19.53
CA VAL A 421 -5.44 0.72 -19.90
C VAL A 421 -6.29 -0.12 -20.85
N VAL A 422 -5.89 -0.19 -22.11
CA VAL A 422 -6.64 -0.86 -23.18
C VAL A 422 -6.28 -2.36 -23.21
N PHE A 423 -7.28 -3.24 -23.15
CA PHE A 423 -7.06 -4.69 -23.34
C PHE A 423 -6.39 -4.97 -24.71
N PRO A 424 -5.43 -5.93 -24.83
CA PRO A 424 -4.97 -6.91 -23.85
C PRO A 424 -3.81 -6.45 -22.95
N ASN A 425 -3.47 -5.16 -22.91
CA ASN A 425 -2.37 -4.69 -22.07
C ASN A 425 -2.73 -4.76 -20.58
N ASN A 426 -1.76 -5.14 -19.76
CA ASN A 426 -1.84 -5.03 -18.31
C ASN A 426 -1.24 -3.70 -17.82
N PRO A 427 -1.77 -3.11 -16.73
CA PRO A 427 -1.10 -1.99 -16.10
C PRO A 427 0.27 -2.43 -15.55
N GLN A 428 1.29 -1.59 -15.68
CA GLN A 428 2.50 -1.71 -14.88
C GLN A 428 2.54 -0.63 -13.80
N PHE A 429 3.11 -0.97 -12.65
CA PHE A 429 3.28 -0.05 -11.53
C PHE A 429 4.76 0.19 -11.26
N ARG A 430 5.15 1.45 -11.15
CA ARG A 430 6.50 1.85 -10.72
C ARG A 430 6.40 2.50 -9.36
N PHE A 431 7.13 1.94 -8.41
CA PHE A 431 7.20 2.43 -7.05
C PHE A 431 8.56 3.07 -6.87
N THR A 432 8.59 4.34 -6.46
CA THR A 432 9.82 5.04 -6.11
C THR A 432 9.70 5.54 -4.69
N VAL A 433 10.50 4.98 -3.79
CA VAL A 433 10.62 5.46 -2.41
C VAL A 433 11.83 6.39 -2.31
N THR A 434 11.68 7.53 -1.63
CA THR A 434 12.72 8.54 -1.50
C THR A 434 12.82 9.01 -0.05
N ASN A 435 14.06 9.08 0.45
CA ASN A 435 14.35 9.80 1.69
C ASN A 435 14.40 11.31 1.40
N THR A 436 13.34 12.01 1.78
CA THR A 436 13.21 13.47 1.67
C THR A 436 13.64 14.21 2.93
N GLY A 437 14.07 13.47 3.96
CA GLY A 437 14.59 14.01 5.22
C GLY A 437 16.07 14.35 5.14
N ASN A 438 16.64 14.77 6.28
CA ASN A 438 18.07 15.10 6.40
C ASN A 438 18.89 14.03 7.17
N VAL A 439 18.27 12.91 7.55
CA VAL A 439 18.92 11.77 8.20
C VAL A 439 18.72 10.49 7.40
N THR A 440 19.67 9.57 7.45
CA THR A 440 19.53 8.25 6.82
C THR A 440 18.32 7.50 7.39
N LEU A 441 17.45 7.01 6.52
CA LEU A 441 16.33 6.14 6.91
C LEU A 441 16.80 4.68 6.83
N THR A 442 16.61 3.93 7.90
CA THR A 442 16.99 2.50 7.97
C THR A 442 15.77 1.59 7.87
N ASN A 443 15.99 0.37 7.33
CA ASN A 443 14.93 -0.61 7.11
C ASN A 443 13.71 -0.03 6.36
N VAL A 444 13.99 0.80 5.34
CA VAL A 444 12.96 1.31 4.45
C VAL A 444 12.31 0.14 3.73
N THR A 445 10.99 0.04 3.84
CA THR A 445 10.17 -0.95 3.14
C THR A 445 9.01 -0.26 2.45
N VAL A 446 8.66 -0.73 1.25
CA VAL A 446 7.43 -0.35 0.57
C VAL A 446 6.56 -1.59 0.46
N THR A 447 5.33 -1.49 0.98
CA THR A 447 4.30 -2.51 0.83
C THR A 447 3.20 -2.01 -0.10
N ASP A 448 2.58 -2.94 -0.80
CA ASP A 448 1.48 -2.74 -1.73
C ASP A 448 0.28 -3.57 -1.25
N ASN A 449 -0.92 -3.01 -1.30
CA ASN A 449 -2.11 -3.71 -0.80
C ASN A 449 -2.51 -4.93 -1.64
N VAL A 450 -1.94 -5.10 -2.83
CA VAL A 450 -2.13 -6.27 -3.73
C VAL A 450 -0.87 -7.12 -3.81
N TYR A 451 0.31 -6.50 -3.95
CA TYR A 451 1.58 -7.18 -4.22
C TYR A 451 2.46 -7.42 -2.99
N LEU A 452 2.00 -7.04 -1.80
CA LEU A 452 2.75 -7.13 -0.53
C LEU A 452 4.05 -6.33 -0.60
N THR A 453 5.16 -6.81 -0.04
CA THR A 453 6.41 -6.05 -0.02
C THR A 453 7.03 -5.97 -1.42
N VAL A 454 7.23 -4.74 -1.91
CA VAL A 454 7.76 -4.46 -3.25
C VAL A 454 9.18 -3.88 -3.24
N ILE A 455 9.56 -3.14 -2.19
CA ILE A 455 10.93 -2.62 -1.97
C ILE A 455 11.36 -2.94 -0.54
N GLY A 456 12.65 -3.27 -0.38
CA GLY A 456 13.32 -3.37 0.91
C GLY A 456 13.26 -4.74 1.59
N PRO A 457 13.83 -4.85 2.81
CA PRO A 457 14.43 -3.76 3.59
C PRO A 457 15.72 -3.22 2.97
N THR A 458 15.90 -1.89 3.00
CA THR A 458 17.04 -1.15 2.45
C THR A 458 17.29 0.11 3.30
N ASP A 459 18.49 0.68 3.25
CA ASP A 459 18.81 1.96 3.91
C ASP A 459 18.91 3.06 2.86
N LEU A 460 18.30 4.22 3.10
CA LEU A 460 18.32 5.36 2.18
C LEU A 460 18.97 6.58 2.84
N ASN A 461 20.10 7.04 2.30
CA ASN A 461 20.69 8.31 2.70
C ASN A 461 19.81 9.50 2.28
N PRO A 462 19.98 10.69 2.87
CA PRO A 462 19.24 11.89 2.46
C PRO A 462 19.31 12.12 0.94
N GLY A 463 18.15 12.24 0.29
CA GLY A 463 18.01 12.41 -1.16
C GLY A 463 18.13 11.13 -1.99
N GLU A 464 18.40 9.97 -1.37
CA GLU A 464 18.47 8.68 -2.05
C GLU A 464 17.08 8.10 -2.33
N SER A 465 16.95 7.41 -3.46
CA SER A 465 15.72 6.76 -3.88
C SER A 465 15.97 5.33 -4.34
N GLU A 466 15.00 4.44 -4.08
CA GLU A 466 14.95 3.10 -4.64
C GLU A 466 13.70 2.93 -5.50
N THR A 467 13.80 2.19 -6.60
CA THR A 467 12.70 2.02 -7.56
C THR A 467 12.52 0.58 -8.00
N VAL A 468 11.28 0.10 -8.03
CA VAL A 468 10.91 -1.21 -8.57
C VAL A 468 9.71 -1.09 -9.52
N THR A 469 9.60 -2.01 -10.48
CA THR A 469 8.44 -2.12 -11.37
C THR A 469 7.76 -3.48 -11.23
N ILE A 470 6.42 -3.48 -11.18
CA ILE A 470 5.60 -4.69 -11.08
C ILE A 470 4.55 -4.70 -12.18
N ASN A 471 4.31 -5.88 -12.76
CA ASN A 471 3.20 -6.10 -13.68
C ASN A 471 1.91 -6.36 -12.90
N GLY A 472 0.88 -5.57 -13.18
CA GLY A 472 -0.46 -5.82 -12.65
C GLY A 472 -1.31 -6.71 -13.54
N THR A 473 -2.58 -6.80 -13.18
CA THR A 473 -3.60 -7.55 -13.95
C THR A 473 -4.67 -6.58 -14.41
N TRP A 474 -5.04 -6.65 -15.68
CA TRP A 474 -6.12 -5.87 -16.26
C TRP A 474 -7.48 -6.28 -15.69
N ALA A 475 -8.36 -5.30 -15.46
CA ALA A 475 -9.75 -5.48 -15.11
C ALA A 475 -10.58 -4.31 -15.65
N LEU A 476 -11.79 -4.58 -16.14
CA LEU A 476 -12.69 -3.57 -16.71
C LEU A 476 -13.12 -2.53 -15.66
N GLY A 477 -13.19 -1.26 -16.05
CA GLY A 477 -13.68 -0.16 -15.21
C GLY A 477 -12.62 0.48 -14.31
N GLN A 478 -13.07 1.32 -13.36
CA GLN A 478 -12.19 2.04 -12.44
C GLN A 478 -11.52 1.12 -11.43
N GLN A 479 -10.21 1.21 -11.32
CA GLN A 479 -9.38 0.45 -10.39
C GLN A 479 -8.50 1.38 -9.54
N SER A 480 -8.00 0.86 -8.42
CA SER A 480 -7.09 1.57 -7.51
C SER A 480 -6.10 0.60 -6.85
N ASN A 481 -4.88 1.05 -6.59
CA ASN A 481 -3.87 0.28 -5.88
C ASN A 481 -3.00 1.22 -5.02
N ILE A 482 -2.72 0.86 -3.76
CA ILE A 482 -2.10 1.70 -2.73
C ILE A 482 -0.71 1.13 -2.38
N ALA A 483 0.29 2.01 -2.33
CA ALA A 483 1.60 1.72 -1.77
C ALA A 483 1.79 2.47 -0.45
N THR A 484 2.40 1.82 0.54
CA THR A 484 2.75 2.38 1.84
C THR A 484 4.24 2.18 2.08
N ALA A 485 4.98 3.27 2.31
CA ALA A 485 6.40 3.23 2.66
C ALA A 485 6.58 3.47 4.16
N THR A 486 7.43 2.67 4.81
CA THR A 486 7.74 2.76 6.25
C THR A 486 9.23 2.56 6.50
N CYS A 487 9.71 2.94 7.68
CA CYS A 487 11.10 2.76 8.13
C CYS A 487 11.18 2.76 9.66
N ASP A 488 12.35 2.46 10.22
CA ASP A 488 12.55 2.42 11.69
C ASP A 488 12.40 3.79 12.37
N GLN A 489 12.59 4.89 11.63
CA GLN A 489 12.40 6.25 12.14
C GLN A 489 10.92 6.61 12.35
N GLY A 490 10.00 5.66 12.13
CA GLY A 490 8.57 5.79 12.44
C GLY A 490 7.79 6.68 11.48
N VAL A 491 8.41 7.20 10.41
CA VAL A 491 7.72 7.95 9.36
C VAL A 491 7.09 7.01 8.34
N THR A 492 5.93 7.40 7.84
CA THR A 492 5.16 6.66 6.84
C THR A 492 4.66 7.58 5.74
N HIS A 493 4.52 7.06 4.53
CA HIS A 493 3.87 7.75 3.42
C HIS A 493 3.05 6.76 2.60
N GLU A 494 1.85 7.17 2.20
CA GLU A 494 0.99 6.38 1.33
C GLU A 494 0.76 7.07 0.00
N ASN A 495 0.72 6.28 -1.07
CA ASN A 495 0.41 6.78 -2.40
C ASN A 495 -0.53 5.81 -3.11
N THR A 496 -1.74 6.31 -3.40
CA THR A 496 -2.74 5.57 -4.17
C THR A 496 -2.56 5.89 -5.65
N ALA A 497 -2.59 4.87 -6.50
CA ALA A 497 -2.63 5.01 -7.94
C ALA A 497 -3.96 4.48 -8.49
N PHE A 498 -4.54 5.18 -9.46
CA PHE A 498 -5.80 4.83 -10.12
C PHE A 498 -5.54 4.48 -11.59
N TRP A 499 -6.36 3.60 -12.16
CA TRP A 499 -6.40 3.38 -13.62
C TRP A 499 -7.79 2.93 -14.03
N PHE A 500 -8.13 3.09 -15.31
CA PHE A 500 -9.41 2.67 -15.86
C PHE A 500 -9.19 1.62 -16.94
N GLY A 501 -9.63 0.38 -16.70
CA GLY A 501 -9.58 -0.65 -17.73
C GLY A 501 -10.66 -0.40 -18.78
N VAL A 502 -10.24 -0.25 -20.03
CA VAL A 502 -11.14 -0.14 -21.18
C VAL A 502 -10.88 -1.29 -22.14
N GLU A 503 -11.93 -1.77 -22.80
CA GLU A 503 -11.76 -2.70 -23.91
C GLU A 503 -11.19 -1.97 -25.13
N ALA A 504 -10.54 -2.71 -26.02
CA ALA A 504 -10.17 -2.17 -27.32
C ALA A 504 -11.44 -1.82 -28.11
N ALA A 505 -11.40 -0.71 -28.85
CA ALA A 505 -12.47 -0.37 -29.78
C ALA A 505 -12.57 -1.45 -30.87
N ALA A 506 -13.73 -2.07 -30.96
CA ALA A 506 -14.07 -3.10 -31.91
C ALA A 506 -15.38 -2.68 -32.60
N PRO A 507 -15.32 -1.80 -33.63
CA PRO A 507 -16.48 -1.54 -34.47
C PRO A 507 -16.90 -2.83 -35.17
N SER A 508 -18.20 -3.06 -35.27
CA SER A 508 -18.78 -4.18 -36.03
C SER A 508 -20.20 -3.80 -36.42
N ILE A 509 -20.59 -4.17 -37.63
CA ILE A 509 -21.90 -3.87 -38.20
C ILE A 509 -22.47 -5.15 -38.79
N GLU A 510 -23.78 -5.30 -38.70
CA GLU A 510 -24.53 -6.43 -39.29
C GLU A 510 -25.72 -5.84 -40.05
N VAL A 511 -26.02 -6.37 -41.23
CA VAL A 511 -27.21 -6.03 -41.99
C VAL A 511 -27.98 -7.29 -42.34
N ASP A 512 -29.27 -7.31 -41.99
CA ASP A 512 -30.19 -8.37 -42.36
C ASP A 512 -31.18 -7.88 -43.40
N LYS A 513 -31.47 -8.73 -44.39
CA LYS A 513 -32.36 -8.46 -45.49
C LYS A 513 -33.43 -9.53 -45.63
N TYR A 514 -34.67 -9.11 -45.50
CA TYR A 514 -35.83 -9.97 -45.64
C TYR A 514 -36.59 -9.64 -46.91
N VAL A 515 -37.24 -10.64 -47.51
CA VAL A 515 -38.19 -10.46 -48.63
C VAL A 515 -39.59 -10.87 -48.22
N SER A 516 -40.59 -10.15 -48.70
CA SER A 516 -42.01 -10.44 -48.51
C SER A 516 -42.72 -10.62 -49.86
N PRO A 517 -43.35 -11.78 -50.12
CA PRO A 517 -44.09 -12.06 -51.35
C PRO A 517 -45.55 -11.59 -51.31
N ASP A 518 -46.04 -11.12 -50.16
CA ASP A 518 -47.46 -10.90 -49.85
C ASP A 518 -47.73 -9.51 -49.26
N ASN A 519 -46.99 -8.51 -49.76
CA ASN A 519 -47.15 -7.10 -49.39
C ASN A 519 -46.94 -6.82 -47.88
N GLY A 520 -45.92 -7.46 -47.29
CA GLY A 520 -45.44 -7.20 -45.94
C GLY A 520 -46.10 -8.04 -44.84
N VAL A 521 -46.88 -9.06 -45.19
CA VAL A 521 -47.55 -9.94 -44.21
C VAL A 521 -46.59 -11.01 -43.68
N THR A 522 -45.83 -11.65 -44.57
CA THR A 522 -44.77 -12.61 -44.22
C THR A 522 -43.41 -12.15 -44.73
N TRP A 523 -42.38 -12.36 -43.91
CA TRP A 523 -41.00 -11.97 -44.18
C TRP A 523 -40.09 -13.19 -44.12
N PHE A 524 -39.25 -13.36 -45.13
CA PHE A 524 -38.34 -14.49 -45.27
C PHE A 524 -36.90 -14.00 -45.32
N GLU A 525 -36.03 -14.62 -44.51
CA GLU A 525 -34.57 -14.56 -44.70
C GLU A 525 -34.19 -15.46 -45.87
N ALA A 526 -34.36 -14.93 -47.07
CA ALA A 526 -34.24 -15.68 -48.29
C ALA A 526 -32.78 -15.72 -48.77
N ASN A 527 -31.86 -16.16 -47.92
CA ASN A 527 -30.42 -16.16 -48.22
C ASN A 527 -30.01 -17.34 -49.13
N ALA A 528 -30.92 -18.27 -49.38
CA ALA A 528 -30.74 -19.42 -50.26
C ALA A 528 -31.22 -19.14 -51.69
N PRO A 529 -30.55 -19.68 -52.75
CA PRO A 529 -30.85 -19.38 -54.16
C PRO A 529 -32.26 -19.70 -54.67
N VAL A 530 -33.09 -20.39 -53.88
CA VAL A 530 -34.51 -20.60 -54.15
C VAL A 530 -35.27 -19.80 -53.10
N GLY A 531 -35.62 -18.57 -53.46
CA GLY A 531 -36.41 -17.70 -52.59
C GLY A 531 -37.90 -18.03 -52.60
N PRO A 532 -38.71 -17.35 -51.77
CA PRO A 532 -40.15 -17.54 -51.76
C PRO A 532 -40.78 -17.19 -53.12
N PRO A 533 -41.85 -17.90 -53.52
CA PRO A 533 -42.60 -17.56 -54.73
C PRO A 533 -43.34 -16.23 -54.55
N VAL A 534 -43.28 -15.38 -55.57
CA VAL A 534 -43.99 -14.10 -55.65
C VAL A 534 -44.95 -14.16 -56.84
N PRO A 535 -46.27 -14.23 -56.62
CA PRO A 535 -47.25 -14.32 -57.70
C PRO A 535 -47.22 -13.12 -58.63
N GLN A 536 -47.42 -13.36 -59.93
CA GLN A 536 -47.61 -12.31 -60.92
C GLN A 536 -48.74 -11.36 -60.50
N GLY A 537 -48.45 -10.05 -60.46
CA GLY A 537 -49.37 -9.01 -59.99
C GLY A 537 -49.10 -8.51 -58.57
N THR A 538 -48.17 -9.13 -57.83
CA THR A 538 -47.68 -8.63 -56.53
C THR A 538 -46.21 -8.25 -56.63
N ASP A 539 -45.85 -7.03 -56.22
CA ASP A 539 -44.46 -6.61 -56.12
C ASP A 539 -43.82 -7.11 -54.80
N PRO A 540 -42.59 -7.66 -54.83
CA PRO A 540 -41.91 -8.07 -53.60
C PRO A 540 -41.55 -6.85 -52.75
N GLN A 541 -41.61 -6.97 -51.43
CA GLN A 541 -41.08 -5.95 -50.51
C GLN A 541 -39.79 -6.46 -49.86
N PHE A 542 -38.86 -5.55 -49.60
CA PHE A 542 -37.58 -5.84 -48.92
C PHE A 542 -37.47 -5.02 -47.64
N GLN A 543 -37.21 -5.68 -46.52
CA GLN A 543 -36.92 -5.04 -45.24
C GLN A 543 -35.42 -5.15 -45.00
N PHE A 544 -34.79 -4.01 -44.73
CA PHE A 544 -33.37 -3.91 -44.41
C PHE A 544 -33.26 -3.51 -42.95
N THR A 545 -32.52 -4.26 -42.15
CA THR A 545 -32.24 -3.94 -40.75
C THR A 545 -30.74 -3.88 -40.56
N VAL A 546 -30.21 -2.77 -40.06
CA VAL A 546 -28.78 -2.61 -39.75
C VAL A 546 -28.61 -2.50 -38.24
N VAL A 547 -27.64 -3.23 -37.69
CA VAL A 547 -27.34 -3.31 -36.25
C VAL A 547 -25.87 -3.01 -36.02
N ASN A 548 -25.55 -2.21 -35.00
CA ASN A 548 -24.18 -2.09 -34.50
C ASN A 548 -23.90 -3.25 -33.53
N THR A 549 -23.16 -4.26 -33.98
CA THR A 549 -22.75 -5.42 -33.16
C THR A 549 -21.40 -5.20 -32.45
N GLY A 550 -20.76 -4.05 -32.66
CA GLY A 550 -19.51 -3.66 -32.03
C GLY A 550 -19.68 -3.06 -30.63
N ASN A 551 -18.57 -2.65 -30.01
CA ASN A 551 -18.55 -2.04 -28.68
C ASN A 551 -18.33 -0.51 -28.69
N ILE A 552 -18.26 0.11 -29.88
CA ILE A 552 -18.23 1.57 -30.05
C ILE A 552 -19.41 2.04 -30.89
N THR A 553 -19.79 3.31 -30.76
CA THR A 553 -20.81 3.92 -31.61
C THR A 553 -20.30 4.00 -33.05
N LEU A 554 -21.11 3.54 -34.02
CA LEU A 554 -20.83 3.72 -35.44
C LEU A 554 -21.42 5.04 -35.92
N THR A 555 -20.74 5.70 -36.85
CA THR A 555 -21.18 6.97 -37.44
C THR A 555 -21.32 6.87 -38.95
N ASN A 556 -22.19 7.72 -39.51
CA ASN A 556 -22.49 7.77 -40.94
C ASN A 556 -22.88 6.39 -41.51
N VAL A 557 -23.70 5.63 -40.77
CA VAL A 557 -24.12 4.30 -41.20
C VAL A 557 -25.07 4.42 -42.39
N ILE A 558 -24.70 3.80 -43.51
CA ILE A 558 -25.51 3.75 -44.73
C ILE A 558 -25.72 2.31 -45.15
N VAL A 559 -26.91 1.99 -45.66
CA VAL A 559 -27.22 0.72 -46.31
C VAL A 559 -27.49 1.00 -47.78
N ASN A 560 -26.64 0.47 -48.65
CA ASN A 560 -26.82 0.51 -50.10
C ASN A 560 -27.32 -0.84 -50.60
N ASP A 561 -28.27 -0.80 -51.51
CA ASP A 561 -28.79 -1.95 -52.22
C ASP A 561 -28.29 -1.94 -53.67
N ASN A 562 -27.95 -3.11 -54.20
CA ASN A 562 -27.41 -3.25 -55.55
C ASN A 562 -28.40 -2.90 -56.67
N VAL A 563 -29.71 -2.90 -56.39
CA VAL A 563 -30.78 -2.54 -57.33
C VAL A 563 -31.34 -1.15 -57.02
N TYR A 564 -31.55 -0.82 -55.75
CA TYR A 564 -32.24 0.41 -55.34
C TYR A 564 -31.32 1.57 -54.92
N GLY A 565 -30.01 1.36 -54.83
CA GLY A 565 -29.06 2.38 -54.37
C GLY A 565 -29.16 2.59 -52.85
N LEU A 566 -29.05 3.83 -52.38
CA LEU A 566 -29.13 4.11 -50.93
C LEU A 566 -30.55 3.87 -50.41
N VAL A 567 -30.72 2.86 -49.56
CA VAL A 567 -32.04 2.49 -49.00
C VAL A 567 -32.24 2.96 -47.56
N LEU A 568 -31.18 3.04 -46.76
CA LEU A 568 -31.22 3.51 -45.37
C LEU A 568 -29.99 4.36 -45.04
N GLY A 569 -30.20 5.45 -44.30
CA GLY A 569 -29.15 6.38 -43.87
C GLY A 569 -28.97 7.62 -44.74
N PRO A 570 -27.98 8.48 -44.44
CA PRO A 570 -26.98 8.29 -43.39
C PRO A 570 -27.56 8.40 -41.97
N ILE A 571 -27.34 7.36 -41.18
CA ILE A 571 -27.63 7.35 -39.74
C ILE A 571 -26.42 8.00 -39.06
N ALA A 572 -26.63 9.19 -38.50
CA ALA A 572 -25.54 10.00 -37.95
C ALA A 572 -24.78 9.30 -36.81
N SER A 573 -25.47 8.49 -36.02
CA SER A 573 -24.94 7.75 -34.87
C SER A 573 -25.78 6.51 -34.63
N LEU A 574 -25.14 5.35 -34.48
CA LEU A 574 -25.76 4.08 -34.13
C LEU A 574 -24.97 3.49 -32.94
N ALA A 575 -25.52 3.57 -31.73
CA ALA A 575 -24.85 3.08 -30.53
C ALA A 575 -24.71 1.55 -30.52
N PRO A 576 -23.79 0.95 -29.74
CA PRO A 576 -23.70 -0.50 -29.57
C PRO A 576 -25.05 -1.14 -29.24
N GLY A 577 -25.45 -2.15 -30.02
CA GLY A 577 -26.74 -2.85 -29.90
C GLY A 577 -27.95 -2.08 -30.46
N GLU A 578 -27.78 -0.86 -30.97
CA GLU A 578 -28.85 -0.11 -31.63
C GLU A 578 -29.06 -0.61 -33.06
N SER A 579 -30.32 -0.60 -33.52
CA SER A 579 -30.69 -0.99 -34.87
C SER A 579 -31.57 0.05 -35.56
N SER A 580 -31.57 0.03 -36.90
CA SER A 580 -32.44 0.86 -37.73
C SER A 580 -32.92 0.05 -38.93
N SER A 581 -34.13 0.33 -39.41
CA SER A 581 -34.71 -0.41 -40.52
C SER A 581 -35.54 0.43 -41.47
N THR A 582 -35.70 -0.07 -42.69
CA THR A 582 -36.52 0.51 -43.77
C THR A 582 -37.16 -0.60 -44.60
N ILE A 583 -38.22 -0.26 -45.34
CA ILE A 583 -38.86 -1.15 -46.32
C ILE A 583 -38.83 -0.49 -47.69
N VAL A 584 -38.42 -1.25 -48.72
CA VAL A 584 -38.45 -0.84 -50.12
C VAL A 584 -39.33 -1.80 -50.92
N VAL A 585 -40.21 -1.27 -51.76
CA VAL A 585 -41.01 -2.07 -52.69
C VAL A 585 -40.20 -2.27 -53.96
N GLY A 586 -40.01 -3.53 -54.35
CA GLY A 586 -39.35 -3.92 -55.59
C GLY A 586 -40.29 -3.94 -56.78
N THR A 587 -39.86 -4.59 -57.86
CA THR A 587 -40.67 -4.80 -59.05
C THR A 587 -40.71 -6.28 -59.38
N TRP A 588 -41.90 -6.82 -59.62
CA TRP A 588 -42.10 -8.19 -60.02
C TRP A 588 -41.40 -8.51 -61.36
N ALA A 589 -40.84 -9.72 -61.47
CA ALA A 589 -40.08 -10.22 -62.61
C ALA A 589 -40.11 -11.76 -62.57
N LEU A 590 -40.39 -12.37 -63.72
CA LEU A 590 -40.50 -13.82 -63.86
C LEU A 590 -39.18 -14.55 -63.55
N GLY A 591 -39.27 -15.69 -62.86
CA GLY A 591 -38.12 -16.56 -62.57
C GLY A 591 -37.31 -16.13 -61.35
N ASN A 592 -36.11 -16.69 -61.19
CA ASN A 592 -35.27 -16.47 -60.01
C ASN A 592 -34.60 -15.09 -60.01
N GLN A 593 -34.74 -14.37 -58.91
CA GLN A 593 -34.26 -13.01 -58.70
C GLN A 593 -33.36 -12.95 -57.46
N MET A 594 -32.44 -11.99 -57.45
CA MET A 594 -31.45 -11.81 -56.38
C MET A 594 -31.25 -10.33 -56.10
N ASN A 595 -31.18 -9.97 -54.82
CA ASN A 595 -31.03 -8.58 -54.39
C ASN A 595 -30.10 -8.53 -53.15
N ILE A 596 -29.08 -7.68 -53.17
CA ILE A 596 -28.01 -7.62 -52.15
C ILE A 596 -27.99 -6.25 -51.50
N ALA A 597 -27.98 -6.21 -50.18
CA ALA A 597 -27.73 -5.02 -49.37
C ALA A 597 -26.30 -5.01 -48.83
N THR A 598 -25.73 -3.84 -48.63
CA THR A 598 -24.43 -3.65 -47.99
C THR A 598 -24.49 -2.47 -47.05
N ALA A 599 -24.28 -2.72 -45.76
CA ALA A 599 -24.12 -1.68 -44.75
C ALA A 599 -22.65 -1.29 -44.62
N THR A 600 -22.38 0.01 -44.42
CA THR A 600 -21.05 0.55 -44.16
C THR A 600 -21.12 1.68 -43.14
N SER A 601 -19.98 2.01 -42.53
CA SER A 601 -19.82 3.10 -41.57
C SER A 601 -18.48 3.82 -41.74
N ASP A 602 -18.31 4.99 -41.12
CA ASP A 602 -17.05 5.75 -41.14
C ASP A 602 -15.92 5.05 -40.36
N GLU A 603 -16.26 4.14 -39.43
CA GLU A 603 -15.31 3.30 -38.68
C GLU A 603 -14.70 2.18 -39.55
N GLY A 604 -15.03 2.14 -40.84
CA GLY A 604 -14.41 1.25 -41.82
C GLY A 604 -14.91 -0.19 -41.78
N VAL A 605 -16.02 -0.45 -41.10
CA VAL A 605 -16.70 -1.76 -41.10
C VAL A 605 -17.80 -1.82 -42.15
N SER A 606 -18.00 -3.01 -42.70
CA SER A 606 -19.01 -3.29 -43.70
C SER A 606 -19.56 -4.70 -43.53
N ASP A 607 -20.84 -4.87 -43.82
CA ASP A 607 -21.50 -6.17 -43.90
C ASP A 607 -22.48 -6.20 -45.07
N ALA A 608 -22.76 -7.38 -45.61
CA ALA A 608 -23.65 -7.53 -46.76
C ALA A 608 -24.53 -8.77 -46.65
N ASP A 609 -25.79 -8.61 -47.01
CA ASP A 609 -26.78 -9.68 -46.98
C ASP A 609 -27.62 -9.75 -48.26
N VAL A 610 -28.03 -10.96 -48.61
CA VAL A 610 -28.64 -11.30 -49.89
C VAL A 610 -30.02 -11.89 -49.70
N ALA A 611 -30.99 -11.42 -50.47
CA ALA A 611 -32.33 -12.01 -50.55
C ALA A 611 -32.63 -12.48 -51.99
N TYR A 612 -33.09 -13.71 -52.11
CA TYR A 612 -33.61 -14.31 -53.35
C TYR A 612 -35.14 -14.32 -53.35
N TRP A 613 -35.76 -14.33 -54.52
CA TRP A 613 -37.20 -14.56 -54.69
C TRP A 613 -37.49 -15.12 -56.09
N PHE A 614 -38.62 -15.78 -56.27
CA PHE A 614 -38.97 -16.40 -57.55
C PHE A 614 -40.31 -15.86 -58.06
N GLY A 615 -40.32 -15.12 -59.16
CA GLY A 615 -41.58 -14.68 -59.78
C GLY A 615 -42.26 -15.84 -60.51
N GLU A 616 -43.52 -16.12 -60.18
CA GLU A 616 -44.34 -17.17 -60.81
C GLU A 616 -45.51 -16.59 -61.62
N GLU A 617 -45.87 -17.22 -62.74
CA GLU A 617 -47.00 -16.80 -63.59
C GLU A 617 -48.36 -17.03 -62.91
N ALA A 618 -49.36 -16.24 -63.30
CA ALA A 618 -50.72 -16.45 -62.84
C ALA A 618 -51.38 -17.67 -63.54
N PRO A 619 -52.18 -18.48 -62.83
CA PRO A 619 -52.83 -19.67 -63.39
C PRO A 619 -53.87 -19.33 -64.48
N GLN A 620 -53.90 -20.09 -65.56
CA GLN A 620 -54.82 -20.00 -66.70
C GLN A 620 -55.65 -21.29 -66.90
N PRO A 621 -56.86 -21.38 -66.32
CA PRO A 621 -57.76 -22.53 -66.51
C PRO A 621 -58.52 -22.47 -67.85
N GLU A 622 -58.52 -23.56 -68.64
CA GLU A 622 -59.25 -23.65 -69.92
C GLU A 622 -59.68 -25.10 -70.24
N ILE A 623 -60.90 -25.30 -70.76
CA ILE A 623 -61.46 -26.64 -71.08
C ILE A 623 -62.02 -26.66 -72.50
N ASN A 624 -61.83 -27.78 -73.21
CA ASN A 624 -62.26 -27.98 -74.59
C ASN A 624 -63.00 -29.32 -74.77
N ILE A 625 -64.00 -29.39 -75.65
CA ILE A 625 -64.74 -30.61 -76.02
C ILE A 625 -64.82 -30.81 -77.54
N ILE A 626 -64.63 -32.05 -78.00
CA ILE A 626 -64.79 -32.47 -79.40
C ILE A 626 -65.77 -33.65 -79.45
N LYS A 627 -66.69 -33.66 -80.42
CA LYS A 627 -67.68 -34.71 -80.63
C LYS A 627 -67.66 -35.20 -82.07
N GLU A 628 -67.34 -36.48 -82.23
CA GLU A 628 -67.23 -37.13 -83.54
C GLU A 628 -68.33 -38.18 -83.73
N VAL A 629 -68.68 -38.50 -84.98
CA VAL A 629 -69.66 -39.53 -85.35
C VAL A 629 -69.02 -40.69 -86.13
N SER A 630 -69.53 -41.91 -85.98
CA SER A 630 -69.09 -43.11 -86.69
C SER A 630 -70.27 -43.92 -87.24
N ASN A 631 -70.13 -44.47 -88.45
CA ASN A 631 -71.10 -45.36 -89.11
C ASN A 631 -70.58 -46.80 -89.31
N ASP A 632 -69.39 -47.11 -88.79
CA ASP A 632 -68.70 -48.39 -88.97
C ASP A 632 -68.36 -49.06 -87.63
N ASN A 633 -69.21 -48.81 -86.63
CA ASN A 633 -69.08 -49.33 -85.26
C ASN A 633 -67.79 -48.86 -84.54
N GLY A 634 -67.41 -47.60 -84.76
CA GLY A 634 -66.35 -46.92 -84.02
C GLY A 634 -64.95 -47.19 -84.54
N ILE A 635 -64.81 -47.71 -85.77
CA ILE A 635 -63.51 -47.91 -86.42
C ILE A 635 -62.99 -46.58 -86.96
N THR A 636 -63.83 -45.85 -87.68
CA THR A 636 -63.54 -44.49 -88.14
C THR A 636 -64.47 -43.49 -87.47
N TRP A 637 -63.88 -42.36 -87.08
CA TRP A 637 -64.56 -41.26 -86.40
C TRP A 637 -64.41 -40.01 -87.26
N TYR A 638 -65.52 -39.32 -87.46
CA TYR A 638 -65.59 -38.12 -88.27
C TYR A 638 -66.01 -36.95 -87.40
N ASP A 639 -65.17 -35.93 -87.39
CA ASP A 639 -65.54 -34.61 -86.94
C ASP A 639 -66.48 -33.99 -87.99
N ALA A 640 -67.77 -34.29 -87.84
CA ALA A 640 -68.83 -33.90 -88.75
C ALA A 640 -69.55 -32.65 -88.24
N ASP A 641 -68.82 -31.58 -87.95
CA ASP A 641 -69.34 -30.32 -87.38
C ASP A 641 -70.31 -29.53 -88.31
N THR A 642 -70.61 -30.02 -89.52
CA THR A 642 -71.53 -29.37 -90.48
C THR A 642 -72.44 -30.35 -91.24
N PRO A 643 -73.69 -29.96 -91.60
CA PRO A 643 -74.57 -30.76 -92.46
C PRO A 643 -74.02 -30.96 -93.90
N PRO A 644 -74.28 -32.11 -94.57
CA PRO A 644 -75.18 -33.16 -94.11
C PRO A 644 -74.57 -34.16 -93.10
N GLY A 645 -73.26 -34.06 -92.88
CA GLY A 645 -72.52 -34.98 -92.03
C GLY A 645 -72.33 -36.36 -92.66
N LEU A 646 -72.07 -37.36 -91.82
CA LEU A 646 -71.78 -38.73 -92.25
C LEU A 646 -73.04 -39.48 -92.70
N ASN A 647 -73.02 -40.15 -93.86
CA ASN A 647 -74.11 -41.03 -94.28
C ASN A 647 -74.13 -42.31 -93.43
N VAL A 648 -75.27 -42.63 -92.83
CA VAL A 648 -75.47 -43.84 -92.01
C VAL A 648 -76.59 -44.68 -92.64
N ALA A 649 -76.29 -45.91 -93.06
CA ALA A 649 -77.27 -46.77 -93.70
C ALA A 649 -78.26 -47.38 -92.68
N ILE A 650 -79.50 -47.61 -93.13
CA ILE A 650 -80.51 -48.31 -92.33
C ILE A 650 -79.98 -49.68 -91.86
N GLY A 651 -80.19 -49.99 -90.58
CA GLY A 651 -79.64 -51.18 -89.94
C GLY A 651 -78.35 -50.93 -89.14
N THR A 652 -77.74 -49.75 -89.27
CA THR A 652 -76.58 -49.32 -88.47
C THR A 652 -76.91 -48.06 -87.67
N ASN A 653 -76.65 -48.09 -86.36
CA ASN A 653 -76.80 -46.92 -85.49
C ASN A 653 -75.53 -46.06 -85.53
N PRO A 654 -75.64 -44.71 -85.54
CA PRO A 654 -74.48 -43.84 -85.38
C PRO A 654 -73.89 -44.02 -83.98
N LEU A 655 -72.58 -44.05 -83.86
CA LEU A 655 -71.89 -43.88 -82.58
C LEU A 655 -71.33 -42.47 -82.48
N PHE A 656 -71.35 -41.88 -81.29
CA PHE A 656 -70.70 -40.60 -81.01
C PHE A 656 -69.55 -40.79 -80.01
N ARG A 657 -68.40 -40.16 -80.27
CA ARG A 657 -67.29 -40.09 -79.34
C ARG A 657 -67.15 -38.65 -78.88
N VAL A 658 -67.30 -38.42 -77.59
CA VAL A 658 -67.09 -37.12 -76.96
C VAL A 658 -65.73 -37.18 -76.26
N THR A 659 -64.82 -36.27 -76.59
CA THR A 659 -63.50 -36.13 -75.97
C THR A 659 -63.38 -34.76 -75.32
N VAL A 660 -63.06 -34.73 -74.04
CA VAL A 660 -62.80 -33.52 -73.26
C VAL A 660 -61.32 -33.41 -72.97
N THR A 661 -60.74 -32.22 -73.11
CA THR A 661 -59.33 -31.92 -72.83
C THR A 661 -59.22 -30.68 -71.94
N ASN A 662 -58.36 -30.73 -70.92
CA ASN A 662 -57.93 -29.52 -70.20
C ASN A 662 -56.77 -28.90 -70.96
N VAL A 663 -57.00 -27.74 -71.57
CA VAL A 663 -56.00 -27.03 -72.39
C VAL A 663 -55.34 -25.87 -71.61
N GLY A 664 -55.76 -25.63 -70.37
CA GLY A 664 -55.12 -24.70 -69.44
C GLY A 664 -53.92 -25.29 -68.70
N ASP A 665 -53.30 -24.49 -67.83
CA ASP A 665 -52.08 -24.85 -67.06
C ASP A 665 -52.36 -25.31 -65.62
N VAL A 666 -53.63 -25.33 -65.21
CA VAL A 666 -54.08 -25.77 -63.89
C VAL A 666 -55.02 -26.95 -63.96
N THR A 667 -54.98 -27.78 -62.92
CA THR A 667 -55.87 -28.93 -62.78
C THR A 667 -57.32 -28.48 -62.58
N LEU A 668 -58.21 -28.92 -63.45
CA LEU A 668 -59.66 -28.71 -63.31
C LEU A 668 -60.28 -29.80 -62.45
N THR A 669 -61.33 -29.46 -61.72
CA THR A 669 -62.11 -30.40 -60.89
C THR A 669 -63.58 -30.39 -61.27
N ASN A 670 -64.35 -31.38 -60.81
CA ASN A 670 -65.79 -31.49 -61.09
C ASN A 670 -66.14 -31.37 -62.58
N VAL A 671 -65.38 -32.05 -63.45
CA VAL A 671 -65.63 -32.01 -64.89
C VAL A 671 -66.87 -32.85 -65.22
N GLN A 672 -67.86 -32.27 -65.89
CA GLN A 672 -69.13 -32.93 -66.22
C GLN A 672 -69.46 -32.78 -67.69
N VAL A 673 -69.88 -33.87 -68.33
CA VAL A 673 -70.29 -33.90 -69.74
C VAL A 673 -71.78 -34.22 -69.83
N THR A 674 -72.49 -33.41 -70.60
CA THR A 674 -73.91 -33.59 -70.94
C THR A 674 -74.08 -33.57 -72.44
N ASP A 675 -75.07 -34.28 -72.93
CA ASP A 675 -75.46 -34.41 -74.32
C ASP A 675 -76.91 -33.92 -74.46
N ASP A 676 -77.21 -33.15 -75.50
CA ASP A 676 -78.51 -32.49 -75.67
C ASP A 676 -79.65 -33.47 -75.97
N ILE A 677 -79.33 -34.65 -76.51
CA ILE A 677 -80.29 -35.72 -76.80
C ILE A 677 -80.27 -36.79 -75.70
N TYR A 678 -79.10 -37.19 -75.24
CA TYR A 678 -78.90 -38.35 -74.36
C TYR A 678 -78.72 -37.99 -72.88
N GLY A 679 -78.68 -36.69 -72.54
CA GLY A 679 -78.59 -36.20 -71.17
C GLY A 679 -77.19 -36.36 -70.57
N PHE A 680 -77.11 -36.71 -69.30
CA PHE A 680 -75.81 -36.85 -68.62
C PHE A 680 -74.96 -37.98 -69.21
N VAL A 681 -73.73 -37.67 -69.64
CA VAL A 681 -72.80 -38.62 -70.28
C VAL A 681 -71.80 -39.17 -69.28
N GLY A 682 -71.21 -38.31 -68.45
CA GLY A 682 -70.18 -38.72 -67.50
C GLY A 682 -69.58 -37.59 -66.69
N THR A 683 -68.84 -37.97 -65.63
CA THR A 683 -68.05 -37.05 -64.81
C THR A 683 -66.60 -37.48 -64.75
N MET A 684 -65.71 -36.52 -64.58
CA MET A 684 -64.33 -36.74 -64.24
C MET A 684 -63.96 -35.84 -63.04
N PRO A 685 -63.67 -36.43 -61.86
CA PRO A 685 -63.47 -35.64 -60.64
C PRO A 685 -62.32 -34.63 -60.75
N VAL A 686 -61.28 -34.98 -61.50
CA VAL A 686 -60.06 -34.21 -61.69
C VAL A 686 -59.57 -34.40 -63.12
N LEU A 687 -59.20 -33.32 -63.80
CA LEU A 687 -58.59 -33.30 -65.12
C LEU A 687 -57.31 -32.44 -65.09
N PRO A 688 -56.12 -33.05 -64.95
CA PRO A 688 -54.84 -32.33 -64.99
C PRO A 688 -54.61 -31.60 -66.33
N PRO A 689 -53.73 -30.58 -66.35
CA PRO A 689 -53.33 -29.89 -67.58
C PRO A 689 -52.86 -30.85 -68.67
N GLY A 690 -53.38 -30.70 -69.89
CA GLY A 690 -53.05 -31.51 -71.05
C GLY A 690 -53.73 -32.90 -71.10
N ASP A 691 -54.34 -33.36 -70.00
CA ASP A 691 -55.03 -34.64 -69.97
C ASP A 691 -56.38 -34.57 -70.68
N SER A 692 -56.87 -35.74 -71.14
CA SER A 692 -58.15 -35.88 -71.83
C SER A 692 -58.94 -37.10 -71.37
N ALA A 693 -60.26 -37.08 -71.52
CA ALA A 693 -61.12 -38.26 -71.38
C ALA A 693 -62.19 -38.32 -72.45
N SER A 694 -62.60 -39.55 -72.79
CA SER A 694 -63.58 -39.79 -73.84
C SER A 694 -64.70 -40.71 -73.41
N TRP A 695 -65.90 -40.47 -73.93
CA TRP A 695 -67.10 -41.28 -73.77
C TRP A 695 -67.69 -41.65 -75.12
N ILE A 696 -68.25 -42.86 -75.23
CA ILE A 696 -68.96 -43.31 -76.43
C ILE A 696 -70.46 -43.36 -76.13
N ILE A 697 -71.25 -42.73 -77.01
CA ILE A 697 -72.71 -42.69 -76.96
C ILE A 697 -73.24 -43.46 -78.16
N VAL A 698 -74.13 -44.43 -77.93
CA VAL A 698 -74.80 -45.15 -79.00
C VAL A 698 -76.04 -44.38 -79.41
N GLY A 699 -76.04 -43.82 -80.62
CA GLY A 699 -77.18 -43.11 -81.16
C GLY A 699 -78.25 -44.02 -81.74
N THR A 700 -79.39 -43.44 -82.09
CA THR A 700 -80.45 -44.14 -82.83
C THR A 700 -80.45 -43.68 -84.28
N TRP A 701 -80.47 -44.62 -85.23
CA TRP A 701 -80.60 -44.28 -86.65
C TRP A 701 -81.93 -43.60 -86.94
N VAL A 702 -81.89 -42.52 -87.72
CA VAL A 702 -83.05 -41.75 -88.17
C VAL A 702 -82.83 -41.36 -89.63
N LEU A 703 -83.85 -41.58 -90.47
CA LEU A 703 -83.81 -41.22 -91.89
C LEU A 703 -83.67 -39.70 -92.07
N GLY A 704 -82.78 -39.25 -92.98
CA GLY A 704 -82.55 -37.83 -93.26
C GLY A 704 -81.52 -37.16 -92.33
N GLN A 705 -81.50 -35.82 -92.31
CA GLN A 705 -80.52 -35.02 -91.57
C GLN A 705 -80.74 -35.05 -90.05
N ASN A 706 -79.66 -35.24 -89.29
CA ASN A 706 -79.64 -35.18 -87.83
C ASN A 706 -78.43 -34.39 -87.30
N VAL A 707 -78.52 -33.95 -86.04
CA VAL A 707 -77.48 -33.23 -85.28
C VAL A 707 -77.50 -33.73 -83.82
N ASN A 708 -76.35 -33.74 -83.16
CA ASN A 708 -76.22 -34.09 -81.75
C ASN A 708 -75.08 -33.27 -81.10
N ALA A 709 -75.33 -32.61 -79.97
CA ALA A 709 -74.40 -31.70 -79.29
C ALA A 709 -74.00 -32.20 -77.90
N ALA A 710 -72.76 -31.95 -77.47
CA ALA A 710 -72.31 -32.24 -76.11
C ALA A 710 -71.63 -31.02 -75.49
N THR A 711 -71.93 -30.75 -74.23
CA THR A 711 -71.40 -29.65 -73.43
C THR A 711 -70.60 -30.21 -72.27
N VAL A 712 -69.40 -29.67 -72.03
CA VAL A 712 -68.59 -29.94 -70.84
C VAL A 712 -68.58 -28.72 -69.91
N THR A 713 -68.56 -28.95 -68.60
CA THR A 713 -68.20 -27.94 -67.58
C THR A 713 -67.05 -28.43 -66.71
N GLY A 714 -66.26 -27.53 -66.12
CA GLY A 714 -65.21 -27.85 -65.13
C GLY A 714 -64.96 -26.67 -64.17
N GLU A 715 -64.34 -26.93 -63.01
CA GLU A 715 -64.13 -25.94 -61.95
C GLU A 715 -62.64 -25.74 -61.60
N TYR A 716 -62.25 -24.47 -61.41
CA TYR A 716 -60.96 -24.07 -60.84
C TYR A 716 -61.16 -22.86 -59.91
N ASP A 717 -60.64 -22.96 -58.68
CA ASP A 717 -60.71 -21.91 -57.65
C ASP A 717 -62.12 -21.30 -57.46
N GLY A 718 -63.15 -22.16 -57.48
CA GLY A 718 -64.56 -21.77 -57.34
C GLY A 718 -65.21 -21.16 -58.59
N ASN A 719 -64.49 -21.01 -59.69
CA ASN A 719 -65.01 -20.54 -60.98
C ASN A 719 -65.33 -21.72 -61.91
N THR A 720 -66.43 -21.62 -62.66
CA THR A 720 -66.86 -22.65 -63.62
C THR A 720 -66.51 -22.25 -65.05
N LEU A 721 -65.94 -23.19 -65.80
CA LEU A 721 -65.63 -23.12 -67.23
C LEU A 721 -66.62 -23.99 -68.00
N SER A 722 -66.85 -23.72 -69.29
CA SER A 722 -67.72 -24.54 -70.13
C SER A 722 -67.34 -24.48 -71.61
N ASP A 723 -67.52 -25.59 -72.33
CA ASP A 723 -67.39 -25.67 -73.79
C ASP A 723 -68.45 -26.61 -74.40
N THR A 724 -68.77 -26.47 -75.70
CA THR A 724 -69.81 -27.26 -76.40
C THR A 724 -69.46 -27.54 -77.86
N ASN A 725 -69.62 -28.79 -78.32
CA ASN A 725 -69.39 -29.18 -79.71
C ASN A 725 -70.54 -30.06 -80.26
N SER A 726 -70.83 -29.96 -81.57
CA SER A 726 -72.00 -30.58 -82.23
C SER A 726 -71.62 -31.33 -83.49
N THR A 727 -72.14 -32.55 -83.67
CA THR A 727 -71.83 -33.39 -84.84
C THR A 727 -73.09 -33.80 -85.62
N TYR A 728 -72.97 -33.98 -86.93
CA TYR A 728 -74.09 -34.18 -87.87
C TYR A 728 -74.00 -35.53 -88.61
N TRP A 729 -75.15 -36.13 -88.94
CA TRP A 729 -75.22 -37.35 -89.78
C TRP A 729 -76.52 -37.43 -90.60
N PHE A 730 -76.50 -38.19 -91.69
CA PHE A 730 -77.63 -38.35 -92.61
C PHE A 730 -78.02 -39.83 -92.78
N GLY A 731 -79.26 -40.20 -92.45
CA GLY A 731 -79.74 -41.59 -92.62
C GLY A 731 -80.15 -41.91 -94.06
N VAL A 732 -79.68 -43.05 -94.61
CA VAL A 732 -79.92 -43.51 -96.01
C VAL A 732 -80.38 -45.00 -96.10
N ILE A 733 -81.02 -45.39 -97.21
CA ILE A 733 -81.55 -46.72 -97.57
C ILE A 733 -81.06 -47.17 -98.98
N PRO A 734 -80.07 -48.08 -99.10
CA PRO A 734 -79.61 -48.65 -100.39
C PRO A 734 -80.55 -49.76 -100.96
N SER A 735 -80.72 -49.86 -102.30
CA SER A 735 -81.54 -50.90 -102.97
C SER A 735 -81.22 -51.06 -104.48
N ILE A 736 -81.30 -52.28 -105.08
CA ILE A 736 -80.96 -52.55 -106.50
C ILE A 736 -81.89 -53.59 -107.17
N THR A 737 -82.15 -53.48 -108.48
CA THR A 737 -82.94 -54.44 -109.29
C THR A 737 -82.27 -54.74 -110.65
N ILE A 738 -82.62 -55.87 -111.30
CA ILE A 738 -82.11 -56.27 -112.63
C ILE A 738 -83.20 -56.92 -113.50
N GLU A 739 -83.18 -56.66 -114.81
CA GLU A 739 -84.10 -57.22 -115.82
C GLU A 739 -83.36 -57.75 -117.08
N LYS A 740 -83.81 -58.85 -117.70
CA LYS A 740 -83.11 -59.51 -118.84
C LYS A 740 -84.03 -59.74 -120.06
N TYR A 741 -83.57 -59.30 -121.24
CA TYR A 741 -84.29 -59.43 -122.52
C TYR A 741 -83.50 -60.25 -123.54
N VAL A 742 -84.17 -60.77 -124.57
CA VAL A 742 -83.57 -61.45 -125.73
C VAL A 742 -84.03 -60.84 -127.07
N SER A 743 -83.17 -60.86 -128.08
CA SER A 743 -83.46 -60.45 -129.45
C SER A 743 -83.14 -61.56 -130.44
N VAL A 744 -84.02 -61.79 -131.42
CA VAL A 744 -83.87 -62.81 -132.49
C VAL A 744 -83.83 -62.20 -133.89
N ASP A 745 -83.76 -60.87 -133.99
CA ASP A 745 -83.76 -60.08 -135.22
C ASP A 745 -82.56 -59.11 -135.27
N ASN A 746 -81.45 -59.53 -134.65
CA ASN A 746 -80.18 -58.80 -134.59
C ASN A 746 -80.33 -57.40 -133.94
N GLY A 747 -81.06 -57.35 -132.82
CA GLY A 747 -81.16 -56.19 -131.94
C GLY A 747 -82.28 -55.21 -132.27
N ALA A 748 -83.11 -55.49 -133.28
CA ALA A 748 -84.19 -54.59 -133.69
C ALA A 748 -85.36 -54.61 -132.70
N THR A 749 -85.68 -55.77 -132.13
CA THR A 749 -86.67 -55.91 -131.05
C THR A 749 -86.12 -56.73 -129.89
N TRP A 750 -86.53 -56.36 -128.68
CA TRP A 750 -86.15 -57.00 -127.42
C TRP A 750 -87.40 -57.52 -126.74
N GLN A 751 -87.42 -58.81 -126.46
CA GLN A 751 -88.53 -59.49 -125.82
C GLN A 751 -88.09 -60.00 -124.46
N GLU A 752 -88.96 -59.85 -123.47
CA GLU A 752 -88.83 -60.58 -122.21
C GLU A 752 -89.12 -62.04 -122.53
N ALA A 753 -88.15 -62.91 -122.26
CA ALA A 753 -88.24 -64.33 -122.55
C ALA A 753 -88.13 -65.15 -121.26
N ASP A 754 -88.83 -64.69 -120.23
CA ASP A 754 -88.82 -65.30 -118.90
C ASP A 754 -89.57 -66.65 -118.87
N THR A 755 -90.17 -67.08 -119.99
CA THR A 755 -90.97 -68.32 -120.12
C THR A 755 -90.67 -69.10 -121.43
N SER A 756 -90.85 -70.43 -121.42
CA SER A 756 -90.53 -71.36 -122.54
C SER A 756 -91.78 -71.74 -123.37
N PRO A 757 -91.67 -72.02 -124.70
CA PRO A 757 -90.49 -71.91 -125.54
C PRO A 757 -90.31 -70.44 -125.92
N GLY A 758 -89.17 -69.83 -125.60
CA GLY A 758 -88.89 -68.43 -125.89
C GLY A 758 -89.00 -68.07 -127.39
N PRO A 759 -88.65 -66.84 -127.79
CA PRO A 759 -88.85 -66.38 -129.16
C PRO A 759 -88.16 -67.30 -130.19
N LEU A 760 -88.86 -67.55 -131.29
CA LEU A 760 -88.41 -68.46 -132.35
C LEU A 760 -87.21 -67.86 -133.08
N LEU A 761 -86.08 -68.59 -133.12
CA LEU A 761 -84.84 -68.14 -133.76
C LEU A 761 -84.74 -68.72 -135.18
N PRO A 762 -84.78 -67.90 -136.24
CA PRO A 762 -84.61 -68.37 -137.61
C PRO A 762 -83.21 -68.96 -137.86
N ASP A 763 -83.12 -69.94 -138.74
CA ASP A 763 -81.85 -70.57 -139.10
C ASP A 763 -80.86 -69.54 -139.67
N GLY A 764 -79.63 -69.56 -139.19
CA GLY A 764 -78.58 -68.60 -139.53
C GLY A 764 -78.55 -67.30 -138.71
N VAL A 765 -79.45 -67.09 -137.73
CA VAL A 765 -79.42 -65.91 -136.82
C VAL A 765 -78.89 -66.31 -135.44
N THR A 766 -78.06 -65.45 -134.83
CA THR A 766 -77.61 -65.61 -133.43
C THR A 766 -78.45 -64.70 -132.52
N PRO A 767 -78.98 -65.19 -131.38
CA PRO A 767 -79.74 -64.35 -130.48
C PRO A 767 -78.81 -63.42 -129.69
N GLN A 768 -79.32 -62.24 -129.33
CA GLN A 768 -78.63 -61.30 -128.45
C GLN A 768 -79.38 -61.18 -127.12
N PHE A 769 -78.69 -60.85 -126.03
CA PHE A 769 -79.28 -60.66 -124.70
C PHE A 769 -78.99 -59.28 -124.15
N LYS A 770 -79.97 -58.67 -123.47
CA LYS A 770 -79.85 -57.35 -122.87
C LYS A 770 -80.16 -57.38 -121.38
N PHE A 771 -79.33 -56.78 -120.55
CA PHE A 771 -79.47 -56.71 -119.09
C PHE A 771 -79.59 -55.26 -118.65
N ILE A 772 -80.60 -54.92 -117.86
CA ILE A 772 -80.80 -53.57 -117.31
C ILE A 772 -80.78 -53.66 -115.78
N VAL A 773 -79.83 -52.98 -115.14
CA VAL A 773 -79.74 -52.88 -113.67
C VAL A 773 -80.12 -51.49 -113.21
N THR A 774 -80.92 -51.35 -112.16
CA THR A 774 -81.39 -50.06 -111.63
C THR A 774 -81.11 -49.93 -110.14
N ASN A 775 -80.58 -48.78 -109.68
CA ASN A 775 -80.51 -48.46 -108.25
C ASN A 775 -81.85 -47.88 -107.80
N THR A 776 -82.56 -48.59 -106.94
CA THR A 776 -83.86 -48.19 -106.38
C THR A 776 -83.78 -47.61 -104.97
N GLY A 777 -82.56 -47.45 -104.42
CA GLY A 777 -82.30 -46.83 -103.12
C GLY A 777 -82.13 -45.32 -103.20
N ASP A 778 -81.77 -44.69 -102.07
CA ASP A 778 -81.54 -43.23 -101.94
C ASP A 778 -80.05 -42.85 -101.81
N VAL A 779 -79.15 -43.84 -101.91
CA VAL A 779 -77.70 -43.66 -101.90
C VAL A 779 -77.08 -44.30 -103.14
N THR A 780 -76.03 -43.66 -103.67
CA THR A 780 -75.23 -44.23 -104.76
C THR A 780 -74.68 -45.58 -104.35
N LEU A 781 -75.00 -46.62 -105.13
CA LEU A 781 -74.39 -47.93 -104.97
C LEU A 781 -73.04 -47.92 -105.67
N THR A 782 -72.08 -48.69 -105.16
CA THR A 782 -70.74 -48.83 -105.75
C THR A 782 -70.37 -50.29 -105.90
N ASN A 783 -69.48 -50.60 -106.86
CA ASN A 783 -69.00 -51.96 -107.15
C ASN A 783 -70.12 -52.94 -107.51
N ILE A 784 -71.03 -52.53 -108.41
CA ILE A 784 -72.09 -53.40 -108.91
C ILE A 784 -71.49 -54.35 -109.93
N GLU A 785 -71.77 -55.65 -109.81
CA GLU A 785 -71.38 -56.67 -110.78
C GLU A 785 -72.62 -57.43 -111.26
N VAL A 786 -72.75 -57.56 -112.58
CA VAL A 786 -73.80 -58.36 -113.21
C VAL A 786 -73.20 -59.63 -113.77
N THR A 787 -73.75 -60.77 -113.36
CA THR A 787 -73.36 -62.09 -113.84
C THR A 787 -74.57 -62.83 -114.39
N ASP A 788 -74.33 -63.61 -115.43
CA ASP A 788 -75.30 -64.52 -116.03
C ASP A 788 -74.79 -65.96 -115.95
N SER A 789 -75.69 -66.90 -115.73
CA SER A 789 -75.33 -68.31 -115.54
C SER A 789 -74.79 -68.99 -116.80
N VAL A 790 -75.10 -68.46 -117.98
CA VAL A 790 -74.62 -68.98 -119.27
C VAL A 790 -73.41 -68.19 -119.76
N PHE A 791 -73.46 -66.86 -119.64
CA PHE A 791 -72.44 -65.98 -120.22
C PHE A 791 -71.32 -65.56 -119.26
N GLY A 792 -71.45 -65.87 -117.96
CA GLY A 792 -70.52 -65.39 -116.95
C GLY A 792 -70.73 -63.91 -116.66
N VAL A 793 -69.64 -63.17 -116.40
CA VAL A 793 -69.72 -61.73 -116.10
C VAL A 793 -70.22 -60.97 -117.33
N ILE A 794 -71.34 -60.28 -117.18
CA ILE A 794 -71.92 -59.41 -118.21
C ILE A 794 -71.23 -58.04 -118.19
N GLY A 795 -71.04 -57.51 -116.99
CA GLY A 795 -70.36 -56.23 -116.81
C GLY A 795 -70.31 -55.80 -115.35
N THR A 796 -69.50 -54.79 -115.09
CA THR A 796 -69.36 -54.15 -113.79
C THR A 796 -69.66 -52.66 -113.91
N LEU A 797 -70.21 -52.06 -112.86
CA LEU A 797 -70.34 -50.62 -112.70
C LEU A 797 -69.61 -50.18 -111.45
N PRO A 798 -68.69 -49.19 -111.55
CA PRO A 798 -68.06 -48.63 -110.37
C PRO A 798 -69.08 -47.94 -109.46
N SER A 799 -70.12 -47.31 -110.04
CA SER A 799 -71.21 -46.71 -109.30
C SER A 799 -72.52 -46.71 -110.09
N LEU A 800 -73.64 -46.64 -109.37
CA LEU A 800 -74.97 -46.42 -109.91
C LEU A 800 -75.73 -45.49 -108.96
N ASP A 801 -76.01 -44.27 -109.41
CA ASP A 801 -76.70 -43.25 -108.61
C ASP A 801 -78.19 -43.60 -108.40
N PRO A 802 -78.84 -43.09 -107.34
CA PRO A 802 -80.26 -43.31 -107.08
C PRO A 802 -81.14 -43.02 -108.29
N GLY A 803 -81.93 -44.00 -108.72
CA GLY A 803 -82.84 -43.89 -109.87
C GLY A 803 -82.20 -44.15 -111.23
N ASP A 804 -80.86 -44.23 -111.33
CA ASP A 804 -80.18 -44.54 -112.57
C ASP A 804 -80.24 -46.03 -112.90
N SER A 805 -80.27 -46.32 -114.21
CA SER A 805 -80.15 -47.67 -114.76
C SER A 805 -78.97 -47.77 -115.72
N ASN A 806 -78.34 -48.94 -115.78
CA ASN A 806 -77.34 -49.25 -116.80
C ASN A 806 -77.70 -50.51 -117.58
N GLU A 807 -77.34 -50.50 -118.85
CA GLU A 807 -77.66 -51.52 -119.83
C GLU A 807 -76.39 -52.23 -120.34
N TRP A 808 -76.47 -53.54 -120.56
CA TRP A 808 -75.47 -54.32 -121.32
C TRP A 808 -76.15 -55.21 -122.36
N ILE A 809 -75.56 -55.30 -123.56
CA ILE A 809 -76.02 -56.19 -124.63
C ILE A 809 -74.89 -57.13 -125.04
N ILE A 810 -75.18 -58.44 -125.19
CA ILE A 810 -74.23 -59.47 -125.63
C ILE A 810 -74.79 -60.36 -126.73
#